data_AF-A0A2D0KPK5-F1
#
_entry.id   AF-A0A2D0KPK5-F1
#
_cell.length_a   1.000
_cell.length_b   1.000
_cell.length_c   1.000
_cell.angle_alpha   90.00
_cell.angle_beta   90.00
_cell.angle_gamma   90.00
#
_symmetry.space_group_name_H-M   'P 1'
#
loop_
_entity.id
_entity.type
_entity.pdbx_description
1 polymer ?
#
loop_
_entity_poly.entity_id
_entity_poly.type
_entity_poly.pdbx_seq_one_letter_code
_entity_poly.pdbx_strand_id
1 'polypeptide(L)'
;MAKEKKRGFFSWFGLGRQEKKQQQEEQIEQEKLAAAEAEQQRLAEEAARQAAAEAEQQRLAEEAARQAAAEAEQQRLAEEAARQAAAESEQQRLAEEAVRQAAAEAEQQRLAEEAARQAAAEAEQQRLAEEAARQAAAEAEQQRLAEEAARQAAAEAEQQRLAEEAARQAAAEAEQQRLAEEAARQAAAEAEQQRLAEEAARQAAAEAEQQRLAEEAARQAAAEAEQQRLAEEAARQAAADAEQQRLAEEAARQAAAEAEQQRLTEEAARQAAAEAEQQRLAEEAVRQAAAEAEQQRLAEEAARQAAAEAEQQRLAEEAARQAAAEAEQQRLAEEAARQAAAEAEQQRLAEEAVRQAAAEAEQQRLAEEAARQAEEQTSLSKEQERPTKEGFFARLKKSLVKTRQNLGAGFLGLFRGKKIDDDLFEELEEQLLIADVGVETTRKIINNLTTHASRKELKDAEALYVKLKEEMSGILAKVDKPLEVEGKSPYVILMVGVNGVGKTTTIGKLARQYQSQGKTVMLAAGDTFRAAAVEQLQVWGERNKIPVVAQHTGADPASVIFDAIQSAKAKGVDVLIADTAGRLQNKAHLMEELKKIVRVMKKLDEEAPHEIMLTLDASTGQNAVSQAKLFHEAVGLTGISLTKLDGTAKGGVIFAIADQFEIPIRYIGVGEGIEDLRPFKADDFIEALFTRED
;
A
#
# COMPACT_ATOMS: atom_id res chain seq x y z
N MET A 1 158.39 71.79 -91.99
CA MET A 1 159.52 72.66 -92.38
C MET A 1 159.76 73.64 -91.24
N ALA A 2 160.80 73.46 -90.44
CA ALA A 2 162.15 74.00 -90.62
C ALA A 2 162.32 75.46 -90.10
N LYS A 3 163.06 75.54 -88.99
CA LYS A 3 164.16 76.47 -88.67
C LYS A 3 163.93 77.98 -88.44
N GLU A 4 164.32 78.37 -87.21
CA GLU A 4 165.37 79.36 -86.85
C GLU A 4 165.19 80.88 -87.09
N LYS A 5 165.46 81.62 -85.99
CA LYS A 5 166.50 82.68 -85.78
C LYS A 5 166.07 84.12 -85.41
N LYS A 6 166.58 84.52 -84.22
CA LYS A 6 167.35 85.74 -83.82
C LYS A 6 166.66 87.12 -83.52
N ARG A 7 166.84 87.51 -82.23
CA ARG A 7 167.50 88.72 -81.62
C ARG A 7 166.80 90.11 -81.47
N GLY A 8 166.71 90.54 -80.19
CA GLY A 8 167.08 91.87 -79.58
C GLY A 8 165.96 92.92 -79.42
N PHE A 9 165.92 93.91 -78.50
CA PHE A 9 166.54 94.27 -77.18
C PHE A 9 165.80 95.55 -76.65
N PHE A 10 165.32 95.61 -75.38
CA PHE A 10 164.90 96.75 -74.47
C PHE A 10 163.88 97.85 -74.95
N SER A 11 162.94 98.47 -74.20
CA SER A 11 162.46 98.48 -72.79
C SER A 11 161.20 99.40 -72.62
N TRP A 12 160.34 99.08 -71.61
CA TRP A 12 159.42 99.92 -70.77
C TRP A 12 158.35 100.84 -71.41
N PHE A 13 157.07 100.94 -70.98
CA PHE A 13 156.32 100.57 -69.76
C PHE A 13 154.81 100.48 -70.11
N GLY A 14 154.01 99.65 -69.42
CA GLY A 14 152.54 99.82 -69.33
C GLY A 14 151.66 98.60 -69.60
N LEU A 15 151.67 97.62 -68.68
CA LEU A 15 150.91 96.37 -68.70
C LEU A 15 150.10 96.25 -67.39
N GLY A 16 148.88 95.69 -67.42
CA GLY A 16 148.28 95.10 -66.20
C GLY A 16 146.83 95.44 -65.82
N ARG A 17 145.84 95.28 -66.72
CA ARG A 17 144.42 95.30 -66.26
C ARG A 17 143.41 94.38 -66.99
N GLN A 18 143.81 93.61 -68.00
CA GLN A 18 142.85 92.78 -68.75
C GLN A 18 142.94 91.26 -68.48
N GLU A 19 144.10 90.70 -68.10
CA GLU A 19 144.22 89.24 -67.89
C GLU A 19 143.60 88.73 -66.58
N LYS A 20 143.47 89.57 -65.55
CA LYS A 20 142.84 89.17 -64.27
C LYS A 20 141.33 88.97 -64.35
N LYS A 21 140.65 89.51 -65.36
CA LYS A 21 139.18 89.38 -65.49
C LYS A 21 138.75 88.02 -66.05
N GLN A 22 139.47 87.49 -67.04
CA GLN A 22 139.12 86.21 -67.67
C GLN A 22 139.38 85.01 -66.75
N GLN A 23 140.50 84.99 -66.01
CA GLN A 23 140.77 83.89 -65.06
C GLN A 23 139.80 83.89 -63.87
N GLN A 24 139.26 85.04 -63.49
CA GLN A 24 138.27 85.14 -62.41
C GLN A 24 136.88 84.70 -62.88
N GLU A 25 136.53 84.91 -64.15
CA GLU A 25 135.26 84.44 -64.74
C GLU A 25 135.20 82.92 -64.90
N GLU A 26 136.28 82.27 -65.39
CA GLU A 26 136.33 80.80 -65.53
C GLU A 26 136.27 80.08 -64.17
N GLN A 27 136.89 80.64 -63.13
CA GLN A 27 136.85 80.07 -61.78
C GLN A 27 135.45 80.14 -61.16
N ILE A 28 134.74 81.27 -61.38
CA ILE A 28 133.36 81.44 -60.94
C ILE A 28 132.43 80.50 -61.72
N GLU A 29 132.70 80.22 -62.99
CA GLU A 29 131.87 79.32 -63.80
C GLU A 29 132.07 77.85 -63.38
N GLN A 30 133.30 77.42 -63.08
CA GLN A 30 133.56 76.09 -62.53
C GLN A 30 132.97 75.88 -61.12
N GLU A 31 133.07 76.88 -60.23
CA GLU A 31 132.41 76.81 -58.92
C GLU A 31 130.89 76.76 -59.05
N LYS A 32 130.30 77.49 -60.00
CA LYS A 32 128.85 77.42 -60.27
C LYS A 32 128.44 76.06 -60.81
N LEU A 33 129.24 75.44 -61.68
CA LEU A 33 128.94 74.12 -62.23
C LEU A 33 129.01 73.05 -61.13
N ALA A 34 130.05 73.08 -60.30
CA ALA A 34 130.20 72.16 -59.16
C ALA A 34 129.10 72.38 -58.10
N ALA A 35 128.70 73.62 -57.84
CA ALA A 35 127.58 73.93 -56.96
C ALA A 35 126.24 73.43 -57.52
N ALA A 36 126.01 73.54 -58.84
CA ALA A 36 124.82 73.03 -59.49
C ALA A 36 124.75 71.50 -59.50
N GLU A 37 125.88 70.80 -59.70
CA GLU A 37 125.94 69.34 -59.58
C GLU A 37 125.72 68.87 -58.14
N ALA A 38 126.29 69.56 -57.14
CA ALA A 38 126.04 69.27 -55.73
C ALA A 38 124.58 69.53 -55.33
N GLU A 39 123.96 70.58 -55.87
CA GLU A 39 122.54 70.87 -55.66
C GLU A 39 121.65 69.81 -56.33
N GLN A 40 121.97 69.36 -57.54
CA GLN A 40 121.27 68.24 -58.19
C GLN A 40 121.39 66.94 -57.40
N GLN A 41 122.58 66.61 -56.89
CA GLN A 41 122.77 65.42 -56.04
C GLN A 41 121.96 65.52 -54.74
N ARG A 42 121.91 66.69 -54.11
CA ARG A 42 121.11 66.92 -52.90
C ARG A 42 119.61 66.76 -53.18
N LEU A 43 119.13 67.32 -54.30
CA LEU A 43 117.72 67.18 -54.72
C LEU A 43 117.36 65.73 -55.07
N ALA A 44 118.28 64.99 -55.71
CA ALA A 44 118.08 63.57 -56.00
C ALA A 44 118.06 62.71 -54.73
N GLU A 45 118.93 63.00 -53.75
CA GLU A 45 118.93 62.31 -52.45
C GLU A 45 117.67 62.65 -51.64
N GLU A 46 117.21 63.90 -51.67
CA GLU A 46 115.96 64.33 -51.03
C GLU A 46 114.73 63.67 -51.67
N ALA A 47 114.67 63.57 -52.99
CA ALA A 47 113.62 62.86 -53.72
C ALA A 47 113.64 61.35 -53.41
N ALA A 48 114.82 60.73 -53.33
CA ALA A 48 114.94 59.32 -52.96
C ALA A 48 114.50 59.06 -51.51
N ARG A 49 114.81 59.98 -50.58
CA ARG A 49 114.32 59.92 -49.18
C ARG A 49 112.81 60.09 -49.09
N GLN A 50 112.22 61.00 -49.86
CA GLN A 50 110.77 61.17 -49.93
C GLN A 50 110.08 59.91 -50.50
N ALA A 51 110.58 59.35 -51.60
CA ALA A 51 110.05 58.12 -52.17
C ALA A 51 110.16 56.92 -51.21
N ALA A 52 111.26 56.81 -50.46
CA ALA A 52 111.42 55.79 -49.42
C ALA A 52 110.43 55.98 -48.25
N ALA A 53 110.21 57.22 -47.81
CA ALA A 53 109.24 57.54 -46.77
C ALA A 53 107.80 57.26 -47.20
N GLU A 54 107.44 57.57 -48.45
CA GLU A 54 106.12 57.25 -49.01
C GLU A 54 105.91 55.73 -49.13
N ALA A 55 106.93 54.98 -49.58
CA ALA A 55 106.86 53.52 -49.63
C ALA A 55 106.72 52.90 -48.22
N GLU A 56 107.41 53.46 -47.22
CA GLU A 56 107.27 53.02 -45.83
C GLU A 56 105.87 53.33 -45.27
N GLN A 57 105.31 54.51 -45.55
CA GLN A 57 103.93 54.84 -45.19
C GLN A 57 102.90 53.93 -45.84
N GLN A 58 103.08 53.60 -47.13
CA GLN A 58 102.19 52.66 -47.83
C GLN A 58 102.25 51.25 -47.22
N ARG A 59 103.45 50.76 -46.88
CA ARG A 59 103.61 49.47 -46.21
C ARG A 59 102.92 49.44 -44.85
N LEU A 60 103.08 50.50 -44.05
CA LEU A 60 102.44 50.62 -42.73
C LEU A 60 100.90 50.71 -42.85
N ALA A 61 100.39 51.41 -43.87
CA ALA A 61 98.95 51.47 -44.14
C ALA A 61 98.38 50.12 -44.57
N GLU A 62 99.10 49.35 -45.40
CA GLU A 62 98.69 48.01 -45.81
C GLU A 62 98.72 47.03 -44.62
N GLU A 63 99.73 47.13 -43.75
CA GLU A 63 99.83 46.31 -42.54
C GLU A 63 98.70 46.63 -41.55
N ALA A 64 98.37 47.91 -41.35
CA ALA A 64 97.23 48.33 -40.53
C ALA A 64 95.89 47.85 -41.10
N ALA A 65 95.71 47.90 -42.43
CA ALA A 65 94.50 47.38 -43.08
C ALA A 65 94.36 45.86 -42.93
N ARG A 66 95.46 45.11 -43.01
CA ARG A 66 95.48 43.66 -42.77
C ARG A 66 95.15 43.32 -41.32
N GLN A 67 95.67 44.08 -40.35
CA GLN A 67 95.35 43.90 -38.93
C GLN A 67 93.86 44.18 -38.66
N ALA A 68 93.32 45.29 -39.18
CA ALA A 68 91.91 45.61 -39.03
C ALA A 68 90.98 44.55 -39.66
N ALA A 69 91.36 43.98 -40.82
CA ALA A 69 90.61 42.89 -41.45
C ALA A 69 90.65 41.60 -40.61
N ALA A 70 91.81 41.26 -40.03
CA ALA A 70 91.95 40.09 -39.16
C ALA A 70 91.14 40.24 -37.85
N GLU A 71 91.12 41.44 -37.26
CA GLU A 71 90.30 41.74 -36.08
C GLU A 71 88.80 41.65 -36.38
N ALA A 72 88.36 42.17 -37.53
CA ALA A 72 86.96 42.07 -37.96
C ALA A 72 86.54 40.61 -38.22
N GLU A 73 87.43 39.80 -38.80
CA GLU A 73 87.17 38.36 -38.99
C GLU A 73 87.08 37.61 -37.66
N GLN A 74 87.97 37.90 -36.71
CA GLN A 74 87.89 37.34 -35.35
C GLN A 74 86.60 37.72 -34.62
N GLN A 75 86.16 38.97 -34.74
CA GLN A 75 84.89 39.43 -34.14
C GLN A 75 83.70 38.68 -34.73
N ARG A 76 83.65 38.51 -36.06
CA ARG A 76 82.58 37.76 -36.73
C ARG A 76 82.54 36.30 -36.27
N LEU A 77 83.70 35.65 -36.18
CA LEU A 77 83.79 34.26 -35.70
C LEU A 77 83.37 34.13 -34.23
N ALA A 78 83.71 35.10 -33.38
CA ALA A 78 83.29 35.12 -31.98
C ALA A 78 81.76 35.32 -31.85
N GLU A 79 81.16 36.18 -32.67
CA GLU A 79 79.71 36.39 -32.68
C GLU A 79 78.97 35.14 -33.18
N GLU A 80 79.50 34.46 -34.20
CA GLU A 80 78.92 33.21 -34.72
C GLU A 80 79.00 32.08 -33.68
N ALA A 81 80.13 31.94 -32.98
CA ALA A 81 80.28 30.99 -31.89
C ALA A 81 79.33 31.27 -30.71
N ALA A 82 79.14 32.56 -30.36
CA ALA A 82 78.19 32.96 -29.31
C ALA A 82 76.74 32.62 -29.69
N ARG A 83 76.36 32.82 -30.96
CA ARG A 83 75.03 32.43 -31.46
C ARG A 83 74.80 30.93 -31.44
N GLN A 84 75.81 30.13 -31.81
CA GLN A 84 75.73 28.67 -31.74
C GLN A 84 75.58 28.19 -30.30
N ALA A 85 76.38 28.71 -29.37
CA ALA A 85 76.28 28.36 -27.94
C ALA A 85 74.91 28.72 -27.34
N ALA A 86 74.33 29.85 -27.73
CA ALA A 86 72.98 30.24 -27.29
C ALA A 86 71.90 29.28 -27.83
N ALA A 87 72.00 28.89 -29.11
CA ALA A 87 71.07 27.93 -29.72
C ALA A 87 71.14 26.53 -29.09
N GLU A 88 72.36 26.05 -28.77
CA GLU A 88 72.56 24.78 -28.06
C GLU A 88 71.97 24.81 -26.64
N SER A 89 72.17 25.92 -25.90
CA SER A 89 71.58 26.10 -24.57
C SER A 89 70.05 26.14 -24.60
N GLU A 90 69.46 26.78 -25.61
CA GLU A 90 68.01 26.82 -25.79
C GLU A 90 67.45 25.43 -26.14
N GLN A 91 68.12 24.67 -27.00
CA GLN A 91 67.74 23.28 -27.29
C GLN A 91 67.82 22.38 -26.06
N GLN A 92 68.85 22.52 -25.22
CA GLN A 92 68.98 21.75 -23.99
C GLN A 92 67.83 22.06 -23.02
N ARG A 93 67.46 23.33 -22.84
CA ARG A 93 66.34 23.73 -21.99
C ARG A 93 65.01 23.13 -22.47
N LEU A 94 64.76 23.17 -23.78
CA LEU A 94 63.54 22.60 -24.38
C LEU A 94 63.49 21.08 -24.23
N ALA A 95 64.62 20.39 -24.35
CA ALA A 95 64.69 18.95 -24.14
C ALA A 95 64.42 18.58 -22.67
N GLU A 96 64.96 19.35 -21.71
CA GLU A 96 64.75 19.13 -20.29
C GLU A 96 63.30 19.40 -19.87
N GLU A 97 62.65 20.40 -20.46
CA GLU A 97 61.23 20.69 -20.27
C GLU A 97 60.32 19.59 -20.83
N ALA A 98 60.64 19.06 -22.02
CA ALA A 98 59.91 17.95 -22.62
C ALA A 98 60.00 16.67 -21.77
N VAL A 99 61.17 16.37 -21.20
CA VAL A 99 61.35 15.22 -20.29
C VAL A 99 60.52 15.41 -19.01
N ARG A 100 60.46 16.62 -18.45
CA ARG A 100 59.63 16.93 -17.29
C ARG A 100 58.13 16.76 -17.57
N GLN A 101 57.66 17.21 -18.73
CA GLN A 101 56.26 17.05 -19.12
C GLN A 101 55.90 15.58 -19.30
N ALA A 102 56.73 14.80 -20.00
CA ALA A 102 56.52 13.37 -20.18
C ALA A 102 56.50 12.60 -18.85
N ALA A 103 57.36 12.98 -17.88
CA ALA A 103 57.37 12.37 -16.56
C ALA A 103 56.08 12.70 -15.76
N ALA A 104 55.59 13.93 -15.84
CA ALA A 104 54.34 14.33 -15.18
C ALA A 104 53.12 13.62 -15.78
N GLU A 105 53.05 13.48 -17.11
CA GLU A 105 51.98 12.72 -17.79
C GLU A 105 52.00 11.24 -17.41
N ALA A 106 53.18 10.62 -17.33
CA ALA A 106 53.31 9.23 -16.90
C ALA A 106 52.87 9.03 -15.43
N GLU A 107 53.18 9.98 -14.55
CA GLU A 107 52.73 9.94 -13.16
C GLU A 107 51.22 10.11 -13.04
N GLN A 108 50.60 11.01 -13.81
CA GLN A 108 49.14 11.14 -13.86
C GLN A 108 48.46 9.88 -14.36
N GLN A 109 49.00 9.24 -15.40
CA GLN A 109 48.45 7.97 -15.91
C GLN A 109 48.51 6.86 -14.86
N ARG A 110 49.62 6.74 -14.13
CA ARG A 110 49.76 5.75 -13.05
C ARG A 110 48.75 5.97 -11.94
N LEU A 111 48.54 7.22 -11.51
CA LEU A 111 47.56 7.56 -10.48
C LEU A 111 46.13 7.29 -10.94
N ALA A 112 45.80 7.57 -12.21
CA ALA A 112 44.50 7.26 -12.79
C ALA A 112 44.24 5.74 -12.85
N GLU A 113 45.26 4.95 -13.21
CA GLU A 113 45.14 3.49 -13.23
C GLU A 113 44.96 2.91 -11.82
N GLU A 114 45.65 3.45 -10.83
CA GLU A 114 45.52 3.03 -9.43
C GLU A 114 44.13 3.37 -8.86
N ALA A 115 43.62 4.58 -9.14
CA ALA A 115 42.26 4.98 -8.75
C ALA A 115 41.18 4.09 -9.42
N ALA A 116 41.36 3.76 -10.70
CA ALA A 116 40.45 2.87 -11.42
C ALA A 116 40.43 1.44 -10.81
N ARG A 117 41.60 0.94 -10.38
CA ARG A 117 41.69 -0.37 -9.69
C ARG A 117 41.00 -0.35 -8.33
N GLN A 118 41.13 0.73 -7.55
CA GLN A 118 40.45 0.87 -6.27
C GLN A 118 38.93 0.94 -6.44
N ALA A 119 38.44 1.75 -7.39
CA ALA A 119 37.01 1.84 -7.68
C ALA A 119 36.41 0.49 -8.14
N ALA A 120 37.16 -0.29 -8.94
CA ALA A 120 36.74 -1.63 -9.35
C ALA A 120 36.65 -2.62 -8.17
N ALA A 121 37.61 -2.56 -7.24
CA ALA A 121 37.60 -3.42 -6.04
C ALA A 121 36.46 -3.07 -5.07
N GLU A 122 36.16 -1.78 -4.90
CA GLU A 122 35.02 -1.32 -4.09
C GLU A 122 33.68 -1.73 -4.70
N ALA A 123 33.53 -1.61 -6.03
CA ALA A 123 32.33 -2.04 -6.74
C ALA A 123 32.12 -3.57 -6.63
N GLU A 124 33.20 -4.35 -6.67
CA GLU A 124 33.12 -5.80 -6.47
C GLU A 124 32.71 -6.17 -5.04
N GLN A 125 33.25 -5.47 -4.02
CA GLN A 125 32.83 -5.66 -2.63
C GLN A 125 31.35 -5.29 -2.41
N GLN A 126 30.88 -4.20 -3.00
CA GLN A 126 29.48 -3.79 -2.91
C GLN A 126 28.55 -4.83 -3.55
N ARG A 127 28.92 -5.37 -4.71
CA ARG A 127 28.15 -6.43 -5.37
C ARG A 127 28.06 -7.69 -4.51
N LEU A 128 29.15 -8.11 -3.90
CA LEU A 128 29.18 -9.27 -3.00
C LEU A 128 28.34 -9.04 -1.74
N ALA A 129 28.37 -7.84 -1.17
CA ALA A 129 27.54 -7.48 -0.02
C ALA A 129 26.05 -7.45 -0.37
N GLU A 130 25.68 -6.94 -1.55
CA GLU A 130 24.30 -6.95 -2.02
C GLU A 130 23.79 -8.38 -2.28
N GLU A 131 24.63 -9.25 -2.85
CA GLU A 131 24.30 -10.65 -3.07
C GLU A 131 24.09 -11.40 -1.74
N ALA A 132 24.95 -11.18 -0.75
CA ALA A 132 24.80 -11.75 0.59
C ALA A 132 23.52 -11.25 1.30
N ALA A 133 23.19 -9.95 1.16
CA ALA A 133 21.96 -9.40 1.72
C ALA A 133 20.71 -9.99 1.06
N ARG A 134 20.73 -10.21 -0.26
CA ARG A 134 19.64 -10.87 -0.99
C ARG A 134 19.44 -12.32 -0.54
N GLN A 135 20.53 -13.07 -0.32
CA GLN A 135 20.45 -14.44 0.20
C GLN A 135 19.86 -14.48 1.61
N ALA A 136 20.32 -13.61 2.51
CA ALA A 136 19.79 -13.53 3.87
C ALA A 136 18.30 -13.15 3.90
N ALA A 137 17.86 -12.24 3.02
CA ALA A 137 16.45 -11.87 2.88
C ALA A 137 15.59 -13.05 2.38
N ALA A 138 16.09 -13.83 1.42
CA ALA A 138 15.40 -15.01 0.90
C ALA A 138 15.25 -16.11 1.97
N GLU A 139 16.28 -16.35 2.79
CA GLU A 139 16.21 -17.30 3.90
C GLU A 139 15.22 -16.86 4.97
N ALA A 140 15.20 -15.56 5.33
CA ALA A 140 14.24 -15.01 6.29
C ALA A 140 12.79 -15.11 5.77
N GLU A 141 12.57 -14.90 4.47
CA GLU A 141 11.26 -15.06 3.85
C GLU A 141 10.79 -16.52 3.87
N GLN A 142 11.69 -17.48 3.57
CA GLN A 142 11.36 -18.90 3.67
C GLN A 142 10.99 -19.32 5.11
N GLN A 143 11.71 -18.82 6.11
CA GLN A 143 11.38 -19.09 7.52
C GLN A 143 10.01 -18.53 7.91
N ARG A 144 9.68 -17.31 7.48
CA ARG A 144 8.37 -16.70 7.73
C ARG A 144 7.24 -17.50 7.09
N LEU A 145 7.42 -17.93 5.84
CA LEU A 145 6.43 -18.76 5.14
C LEU A 145 6.24 -20.13 5.81
N ALA A 146 7.31 -20.75 6.31
CA ALA A 146 7.22 -21.99 7.06
C ALA A 146 6.48 -21.82 8.40
N GLU A 147 6.71 -20.73 9.11
CA GLU A 147 6.02 -20.42 10.36
C GLU A 147 4.52 -20.12 10.11
N GLU A 148 4.19 -19.40 9.05
CA GLU A 148 2.81 -19.11 8.66
C GLU A 148 2.06 -20.39 8.27
N ALA A 149 2.70 -21.29 7.51
CA ALA A 149 2.13 -22.60 7.18
C ALA A 149 1.88 -23.46 8.43
N ALA A 150 2.80 -23.43 9.41
CA ALA A 150 2.61 -24.14 10.68
C ALA A 150 1.45 -23.57 11.49
N ARG A 151 1.28 -22.23 11.52
CA ARG A 151 0.14 -21.58 12.19
C ARG A 151 -1.20 -21.92 11.52
N GLN A 152 -1.25 -21.96 10.19
CA GLN A 152 -2.45 -22.35 9.45
C GLN A 152 -2.83 -23.81 9.73
N ALA A 153 -1.86 -24.73 9.71
CA ALA A 153 -2.09 -26.13 10.04
C ALA A 153 -2.61 -26.32 11.48
N ALA A 154 -2.09 -25.55 12.45
CA ALA A 154 -2.56 -25.57 13.83
C ALA A 154 -4.01 -25.05 13.95
N ALA A 155 -4.35 -23.97 13.25
CA ALA A 155 -5.71 -23.41 13.24
C ALA A 155 -6.73 -24.37 12.60
N GLU A 156 -6.36 -25.05 11.50
CA GLU A 156 -7.22 -26.07 10.87
C GLU A 156 -7.44 -27.27 11.80
N ALA A 157 -6.41 -27.73 12.51
CA ALA A 157 -6.53 -28.82 13.48
C ALA A 157 -7.45 -28.43 14.66
N GLU A 158 -7.37 -27.19 15.14
CA GLU A 158 -8.25 -26.68 16.19
C GLU A 158 -9.70 -26.57 15.71
N GLN A 159 -9.94 -26.08 14.49
CA GLN A 159 -11.29 -26.05 13.90
C GLN A 159 -11.89 -27.45 13.75
N GLN A 160 -11.10 -28.44 13.33
CA GLN A 160 -11.56 -29.83 13.24
C GLN A 160 -11.95 -30.39 14.61
N ARG A 161 -11.16 -30.09 15.65
CA ARG A 161 -11.47 -30.51 17.03
C ARG A 161 -12.77 -29.88 17.53
N LEU A 162 -12.96 -28.58 17.31
CA LEU A 162 -14.19 -27.87 17.70
C LEU A 162 -15.41 -28.40 16.93
N ALA A 163 -15.26 -28.72 15.65
CA ALA A 163 -16.33 -29.32 14.84
C ALA A 163 -16.71 -30.73 15.34
N GLU A 164 -15.71 -31.54 15.72
CA GLU A 164 -15.97 -32.87 16.31
C GLU A 164 -16.67 -32.78 17.66
N GLU A 165 -16.27 -31.82 18.50
CA GLU A 165 -16.91 -31.57 19.81
C GLU A 165 -18.36 -31.09 19.66
N ALA A 166 -18.61 -30.16 18.74
CA ALA A 166 -19.96 -29.70 18.43
C ALA A 166 -20.85 -30.84 17.87
N ALA A 167 -20.30 -31.71 17.03
CA ALA A 167 -21.02 -32.88 16.53
C ALA A 167 -21.37 -33.88 17.64
N ARG A 168 -20.48 -34.08 18.63
CA ARG A 168 -20.76 -34.91 19.81
C ARG A 168 -21.85 -34.31 20.70
N GLN A 169 -21.83 -33.00 20.92
CA GLN A 169 -22.87 -32.31 21.69
C GLN A 169 -24.24 -32.42 21.01
N ALA A 170 -24.31 -32.17 19.70
CA ALA A 170 -25.55 -32.30 18.93
C ALA A 170 -26.10 -33.75 18.96
N ALA A 171 -25.22 -34.76 18.91
CA ALA A 171 -25.64 -36.15 19.02
C ALA A 171 -26.19 -36.48 20.43
N ALA A 172 -25.59 -35.95 21.49
CA ALA A 172 -26.06 -36.14 22.86
C ALA A 172 -27.42 -35.45 23.10
N GLU A 173 -27.62 -34.25 22.58
CA GLU A 173 -28.91 -33.55 22.66
C GLU A 173 -30.02 -34.29 21.90
N ALA A 174 -29.71 -34.80 20.70
CA ALA A 174 -30.65 -35.61 19.92
C ALA A 174 -31.05 -36.90 20.65
N GLU A 175 -30.10 -37.54 21.34
CA GLU A 175 -30.39 -38.72 22.16
C GLU A 175 -31.27 -38.38 23.37
N GLN A 176 -31.00 -37.26 24.07
CA GLN A 176 -31.85 -36.80 25.17
C GLN A 176 -33.28 -36.47 24.71
N GLN A 177 -33.44 -35.83 23.56
CA GLN A 177 -34.77 -35.54 22.99
C GLN A 177 -35.54 -36.82 22.67
N ARG A 178 -34.86 -37.82 22.09
CA ARG A 178 -35.47 -39.12 21.81
C ARG A 178 -35.93 -39.83 23.09
N LEU A 179 -35.10 -39.82 24.13
CA LEU A 179 -35.45 -40.40 25.43
C LEU A 179 -36.62 -39.66 26.10
N ALA A 180 -36.66 -38.33 26.00
CA ALA A 180 -37.77 -37.53 26.50
C ALA A 180 -39.08 -37.81 25.76
N GLU A 181 -39.03 -37.96 24.42
CA GLU A 181 -40.20 -38.32 23.62
C GLU A 181 -40.71 -39.73 23.97
N GLU A 182 -39.80 -40.69 24.18
CA GLU A 182 -40.16 -42.05 24.60
C GLU A 182 -40.81 -42.07 25.99
N ALA A 183 -40.26 -41.32 26.95
CA ALA A 183 -40.84 -41.17 28.29
C ALA A 183 -42.22 -40.51 28.25
N ALA A 184 -42.42 -39.49 27.42
CA ALA A 184 -43.72 -38.84 27.24
C ALA A 184 -44.76 -39.80 26.65
N ARG A 185 -44.37 -40.66 25.69
CA ARG A 185 -45.25 -41.69 25.13
C ARG A 185 -45.64 -42.74 26.18
N GLN A 186 -44.71 -43.16 27.03
CA GLN A 186 -44.99 -44.11 28.11
C GLN A 186 -45.96 -43.51 29.14
N ALA A 187 -45.73 -42.27 29.58
CA ALA A 187 -46.62 -41.57 30.50
C ALA A 187 -48.04 -41.40 29.93
N ALA A 188 -48.16 -41.09 28.63
CA ALA A 188 -49.46 -40.98 27.97
C ALA A 188 -50.20 -42.34 27.91
N ALA A 189 -49.49 -43.43 27.65
CA ALA A 189 -50.07 -44.78 27.64
C ALA A 189 -50.54 -45.22 29.04
N GLU A 190 -49.79 -44.91 30.09
CA GLU A 190 -50.18 -45.19 31.47
C GLU A 190 -51.42 -44.39 31.90
N ALA A 191 -51.48 -43.10 31.54
CA ALA A 191 -52.64 -42.26 31.81
C ALA A 191 -53.90 -42.76 31.09
N GLU A 192 -53.77 -43.26 29.86
CA GLU A 192 -54.88 -43.87 29.13
C GLU A 192 -55.37 -45.17 29.78
N GLN A 193 -54.45 -46.03 30.26
CA GLN A 193 -54.80 -47.23 31.01
C GLN A 193 -55.53 -46.91 32.32
N GLN A 194 -55.08 -45.89 33.06
CA GLN A 194 -55.75 -45.45 34.28
C GLN A 194 -57.17 -44.94 34.01
N ARG A 195 -57.36 -44.16 32.94
CA ARG A 195 -58.68 -43.67 32.54
C ARG A 195 -59.62 -44.83 32.20
N LEU A 196 -59.15 -45.82 31.44
CA LEU A 196 -59.93 -47.03 31.10
C LEU A 196 -60.28 -47.85 32.34
N ALA A 197 -59.36 -47.98 33.30
CA ALA A 197 -59.61 -48.67 34.56
C ALA A 197 -60.65 -47.94 35.43
N GLU A 198 -60.59 -46.61 35.50
CA GLU A 198 -61.58 -45.80 36.23
C GLU A 198 -62.97 -45.91 35.58
N GLU A 199 -63.04 -45.89 34.25
CA GLU A 199 -64.31 -46.06 33.52
C GLU A 199 -64.92 -47.46 33.76
N ALA A 200 -64.10 -48.50 33.74
CA ALA A 200 -64.54 -49.87 34.06
C ALA A 200 -65.04 -49.99 35.51
N ALA A 201 -64.37 -49.35 36.48
CA ALA A 201 -64.80 -49.33 37.88
C ALA A 201 -66.15 -48.61 38.05
N ARG A 202 -66.37 -47.49 37.33
CA ARG A 202 -67.65 -46.78 37.33
C ARG A 202 -68.78 -47.63 36.74
N GLN A 203 -68.52 -48.37 35.66
CA GLN A 203 -69.51 -49.27 35.07
C GLN A 203 -69.88 -50.41 36.03
N ALA A 204 -68.89 -51.04 36.67
CA ALA A 204 -69.13 -52.09 37.65
C ALA A 204 -69.93 -51.60 38.87
N ALA A 205 -69.66 -50.38 39.35
CA ALA A 205 -70.41 -49.77 40.44
C ALA A 205 -71.89 -49.50 40.06
N ALA A 206 -72.13 -49.03 38.83
CA ALA A 206 -73.48 -48.79 38.32
C ALA A 206 -74.28 -50.10 38.17
N GLU A 207 -73.65 -51.18 37.70
CA GLU A 207 -74.28 -52.50 37.62
C GLU A 207 -74.63 -53.06 39.00
N ALA A 208 -73.73 -52.91 39.98
CA ALA A 208 -73.98 -53.34 41.35
C ALA A 208 -75.14 -52.56 42.00
N GLU A 209 -75.26 -51.26 41.72
CA GLU A 209 -76.38 -50.44 42.19
C GLU A 209 -77.72 -50.88 41.56
N GLN A 210 -77.73 -51.19 40.26
CA GLN A 210 -78.92 -51.73 39.60
C GLN A 210 -79.35 -53.08 40.18
N GLN A 211 -78.40 -53.97 40.47
CA GLN A 211 -78.70 -55.25 41.11
C GLN A 211 -79.30 -55.07 42.51
N ARG A 212 -78.75 -54.15 43.31
CA ARG A 212 -79.29 -53.83 44.64
C ARG A 212 -80.72 -53.29 44.56
N LEU A 213 -80.98 -52.36 43.63
CA LEU A 213 -82.32 -51.82 43.40
C LEU A 213 -83.32 -52.90 42.94
N ALA A 214 -82.88 -53.83 42.09
CA ALA A 214 -83.71 -54.96 41.65
C ALA A 214 -84.03 -55.93 42.80
N GLU A 215 -83.06 -56.22 43.67
CA GLU A 215 -83.27 -57.06 44.85
C GLU A 215 -84.22 -56.40 45.86
N GLU A 216 -84.08 -55.08 46.07
CA GLU A 216 -84.98 -54.32 46.94
C GLU A 216 -86.42 -54.31 46.41
N ALA A 217 -86.60 -54.11 45.09
CA ALA A 217 -87.91 -54.19 44.45
C ALA A 217 -88.54 -55.60 44.57
N ALA A 218 -87.72 -56.66 44.45
CA ALA A 218 -88.20 -58.03 44.62
C ALA A 218 -88.64 -58.31 46.08
N ARG A 219 -87.92 -57.77 47.08
CA ARG A 219 -88.31 -57.85 48.50
C ARG A 219 -89.61 -57.10 48.77
N GLN A 220 -89.78 -55.90 48.19
CA GLN A 220 -91.03 -55.14 48.32
C GLN A 220 -92.21 -55.89 47.70
N ALA A 221 -92.06 -56.45 46.51
CA ALA A 221 -93.11 -57.26 45.87
C ALA A 221 -93.47 -58.52 46.68
N ALA A 222 -92.47 -59.18 47.29
CA ALA A 222 -92.72 -60.33 48.15
C ALA A 222 -93.47 -59.95 49.45
N ALA A 223 -93.12 -58.81 50.05
CA ALA A 223 -93.81 -58.29 51.23
C ALA A 223 -95.27 -57.88 50.91
N GLU A 224 -95.53 -57.26 49.76
CA GLU A 224 -96.89 -56.94 49.29
C GLU A 224 -97.72 -58.21 49.05
N ALA A 225 -97.13 -59.24 48.43
CA ALA A 225 -97.80 -60.52 48.22
C ALA A 225 -98.14 -61.23 49.54
N GLU A 226 -97.24 -61.16 50.53
CA GLU A 226 -97.50 -61.70 51.86
C GLU A 226 -98.61 -60.93 52.59
N GLN A 227 -98.64 -59.60 52.48
CA GLN A 227 -99.75 -58.80 53.01
C GLN A 227 -101.09 -59.14 52.35
N GLN A 228 -101.12 -59.35 51.03
CA GLN A 228 -102.34 -59.77 50.33
C GLN A 228 -102.81 -61.16 50.79
N ARG A 229 -101.89 -62.10 51.00
CA ARG A 229 -102.22 -63.44 51.53
C ARG A 229 -102.79 -63.36 52.95
N LEU A 230 -102.17 -62.57 53.83
CA LEU A 230 -102.65 -62.35 55.20
C LEU A 230 -104.02 -61.64 55.21
N ALA A 231 -104.26 -60.71 54.28
CA ALA A 231 -105.57 -60.06 54.13
C ALA A 231 -106.66 -61.02 53.64
N GLU A 232 -106.35 -61.93 52.70
CA GLU A 232 -107.28 -62.96 52.24
C GLU A 232 -107.59 -63.97 53.36
N GLU A 233 -106.58 -64.37 54.13
CA GLU A 233 -106.73 -65.26 55.28
C GLU A 233 -107.56 -64.61 56.40
N ALA A 234 -107.32 -63.33 56.71
CA ALA A 234 -108.14 -62.56 57.64
C ALA A 234 -109.60 -62.40 57.15
N ALA A 235 -109.83 -62.24 55.85
CA ALA A 235 -111.18 -62.18 55.28
C ALA A 235 -111.91 -63.53 55.37
N ARG A 236 -111.19 -64.66 55.19
CA ARG A 236 -111.76 -66.00 55.42
C ARG A 236 -112.07 -66.26 56.89
N GLN A 237 -111.17 -65.83 57.80
CA GLN A 237 -111.37 -65.94 59.24
C GLN A 237 -112.58 -65.10 59.69
N ALA A 238 -112.72 -63.85 59.20
CA ALA A 238 -113.87 -62.99 59.49
C ALA A 238 -115.20 -63.55 58.96
N ALA A 239 -115.19 -64.25 57.81
CA ALA A 239 -116.38 -64.94 57.30
C ALA A 239 -116.76 -66.16 58.16
N ALA A 240 -115.78 -66.90 58.68
CA ALA A 240 -116.00 -68.02 59.59
C ALA A 240 -116.46 -67.55 60.99
N ASP A 241 -115.91 -66.45 61.50
CA ASP A 241 -116.27 -65.86 62.79
C ASP A 241 -117.65 -65.19 62.74
N ALA A 242 -118.07 -64.62 61.61
CA ALA A 242 -119.44 -64.11 61.43
C ALA A 242 -120.51 -65.22 61.39
N GLU A 243 -120.13 -66.43 60.96
CA GLU A 243 -121.02 -67.62 60.99
C GLU A 243 -121.07 -68.27 62.39
N GLN A 244 -119.97 -68.23 63.15
CA GLN A 244 -119.93 -68.70 64.55
C GLN A 244 -120.49 -67.69 65.57
N GLN A 245 -120.36 -66.37 65.35
CA GLN A 245 -120.94 -65.35 66.24
C GLN A 245 -122.47 -65.30 66.16
N ARG A 246 -123.07 -65.75 65.04
CA ARG A 246 -124.53 -65.96 64.94
C ARG A 246 -125.03 -67.21 65.69
N LEU A 247 -124.12 -68.06 66.20
CA LEU A 247 -124.42 -69.26 66.99
C LEU A 247 -123.90 -69.16 68.46
N ALA A 248 -123.07 -68.17 68.79
CA ALA A 248 -122.44 -68.02 70.12
C ALA A 248 -122.99 -66.88 70.98
N GLU A 249 -123.87 -66.02 70.45
CA GLU A 249 -124.56 -64.95 71.21
C GLU A 249 -125.59 -65.52 72.23
N GLU A 250 -125.90 -66.82 72.17
CA GLU A 250 -126.72 -67.53 73.16
C GLU A 250 -125.91 -68.11 74.35
N ALA A 251 -124.57 -68.10 74.28
CA ALA A 251 -123.68 -68.64 75.32
C ALA A 251 -122.86 -67.57 76.06
N ALA A 252 -123.26 -66.29 75.98
CA ALA A 252 -122.76 -65.19 76.81
C ALA A 252 -123.41 -65.14 78.22
N ARG A 253 -123.83 -66.28 78.75
CA ARG A 253 -124.31 -66.42 80.13
C ARG A 253 -123.64 -67.64 80.77
N GLN A 254 -122.77 -67.37 81.75
CA GLN A 254 -121.88 -68.30 82.47
C GLN A 254 -120.54 -68.47 81.72
N ALA A 255 -119.39 -67.93 82.11
CA ALA A 255 -118.93 -67.57 83.43
C ALA A 255 -117.85 -66.48 83.32
N ALA A 256 -118.14 -65.33 83.93
CA ALA A 256 -117.11 -64.50 84.50
C ALA A 256 -116.72 -65.11 85.87
N ALA A 257 -115.51 -65.66 85.95
CA ALA A 257 -114.70 -65.96 87.15
C ALA A 257 -113.52 -66.81 86.62
N GLU A 258 -112.24 -66.46 86.73
CA GLU A 258 -111.47 -65.82 87.79
C GLU A 258 -110.40 -64.91 87.13
N ALA A 259 -110.42 -63.60 87.36
CA ALA A 259 -109.60 -62.94 88.38
C ALA A 259 -108.11 -63.35 88.28
N GLU A 260 -107.27 -62.53 87.65
CA GLU A 260 -106.61 -61.42 88.37
C GLU A 260 -105.71 -61.95 89.49
N GLN A 261 -104.40 -62.00 89.25
CA GLN A 261 -103.47 -61.28 90.13
C GLN A 261 -102.03 -61.32 89.60
N GLN A 262 -101.48 -60.11 89.44
CA GLN A 262 -100.07 -59.77 89.63
C GLN A 262 -99.10 -60.28 88.54
N ARG A 263 -98.16 -59.52 87.99
CA ARG A 263 -97.69 -58.16 88.25
C ARG A 263 -96.68 -57.88 87.13
N LEU A 264 -96.95 -56.84 86.36
CA LEU A 264 -95.96 -55.83 85.98
C LEU A 264 -94.65 -55.90 86.79
N THR A 265 -93.54 -56.17 86.09
CA THR A 265 -92.32 -55.35 85.94
C THR A 265 -91.08 -56.24 85.88
N GLU A 266 -90.53 -56.48 84.68
CA GLU A 266 -89.09 -56.66 84.38
C GLU A 266 -88.90 -57.27 82.98
N GLU A 267 -88.94 -56.47 81.90
CA GLU A 267 -88.04 -56.66 80.75
C GLU A 267 -87.92 -55.42 79.86
N ALA A 268 -88.05 -54.22 80.45
CA ALA A 268 -87.65 -52.96 79.82
C ALA A 268 -86.15 -52.64 80.05
N ALA A 269 -85.36 -53.60 80.54
CA ALA A 269 -83.96 -53.43 80.94
C ALA A 269 -82.95 -54.27 80.13
N ARG A 270 -83.36 -54.89 79.02
CA ARG A 270 -82.44 -55.69 78.17
C ARG A 270 -82.15 -55.14 76.78
N GLN A 271 -82.86 -54.11 76.32
CA GLN A 271 -82.59 -53.49 75.00
C GLN A 271 -81.73 -52.22 75.05
N ALA A 272 -81.46 -51.64 76.23
CA ALA A 272 -80.66 -50.41 76.34
C ALA A 272 -79.14 -50.62 76.49
N ALA A 273 -78.66 -51.88 76.61
CA ALA A 273 -77.23 -52.17 76.81
C ALA A 273 -76.48 -52.59 75.54
N ALA A 274 -77.18 -52.91 74.43
CA ALA A 274 -76.55 -53.38 73.19
C ALA A 274 -76.26 -52.26 72.16
N GLU A 275 -77.00 -51.16 72.16
CA GLU A 275 -76.82 -50.06 71.20
C GLU A 275 -75.72 -49.05 71.59
N ALA A 276 -75.37 -48.97 72.88
CA ALA A 276 -74.36 -48.02 73.37
C ALA A 276 -72.90 -48.47 73.14
N GLU A 277 -72.65 -49.76 72.91
CA GLU A 277 -71.30 -50.31 72.67
C GLU A 277 -70.88 -50.23 71.18
N GLN A 278 -71.84 -50.31 70.25
CA GLN A 278 -71.56 -50.19 68.81
C GLN A 278 -71.31 -48.75 68.33
N GLN A 279 -71.87 -47.73 68.97
CA GLN A 279 -71.64 -46.33 68.59
C GLN A 279 -70.27 -45.80 69.03
N ARG A 280 -69.69 -46.33 70.12
CA ARG A 280 -68.41 -45.87 70.67
C ARG A 280 -67.18 -46.39 69.89
N LEU A 281 -67.28 -47.56 69.27
CA LEU A 281 -66.22 -48.16 68.45
C LEU A 281 -66.15 -47.56 67.03
N ALA A 282 -67.26 -47.09 66.48
CA ALA A 282 -67.31 -46.45 65.15
C ALA A 282 -66.74 -45.01 65.18
N GLU A 283 -66.94 -44.27 66.27
CA GLU A 283 -66.46 -42.90 66.41
C GLU A 283 -64.93 -42.83 66.67
N GLU A 284 -64.37 -43.84 67.34
CA GLU A 284 -62.93 -43.97 67.60
C GLU A 284 -62.13 -44.34 66.33
N ALA A 285 -62.69 -45.21 65.47
CA ALA A 285 -62.09 -45.60 64.19
C ALA A 285 -62.06 -44.45 63.17
N VAL A 286 -63.11 -43.61 63.12
CA VAL A 286 -63.15 -42.42 62.25
C VAL A 286 -62.16 -41.35 62.73
N ARG A 287 -61.95 -41.19 64.04
CA ARG A 287 -60.94 -40.28 64.59
C ARG A 287 -59.50 -40.73 64.30
N GLN A 288 -59.21 -42.03 64.37
CA GLN A 288 -57.88 -42.55 64.03
C GLN A 288 -57.58 -42.43 62.53
N ALA A 289 -58.53 -42.76 61.66
CA ALA A 289 -58.37 -42.60 60.22
C ALA A 289 -58.20 -41.13 59.78
N ALA A 290 -58.90 -40.20 60.43
CA ALA A 290 -58.74 -38.76 60.16
C ALA A 290 -57.38 -38.22 60.64
N ALA A 291 -56.87 -38.70 61.78
CA ALA A 291 -55.56 -38.31 62.31
C ALA A 291 -54.39 -38.84 61.46
N GLU A 292 -54.48 -40.06 60.93
CA GLU A 292 -53.48 -40.62 60.02
C GLU A 292 -53.46 -39.92 58.66
N ALA A 293 -54.63 -39.58 58.11
CA ALA A 293 -54.73 -38.81 56.87
C ALA A 293 -54.16 -37.39 57.02
N GLU A 294 -54.36 -36.74 58.17
CA GLU A 294 -53.79 -35.42 58.45
C GLU A 294 -52.26 -35.48 58.62
N GLN A 295 -51.72 -36.52 59.27
CA GLN A 295 -50.27 -36.74 59.35
C GLN A 295 -49.62 -37.02 57.99
N GLN A 296 -50.26 -37.81 57.12
CA GLN A 296 -49.73 -38.08 55.77
C GLN A 296 -49.69 -36.82 54.91
N ARG A 297 -50.73 -35.97 55.01
CA ARG A 297 -50.79 -34.71 54.25
C ARG A 297 -49.71 -33.71 54.71
N LEU A 298 -49.46 -33.62 56.01
CA LEU A 298 -48.38 -32.80 56.57
C LEU A 298 -46.98 -33.32 56.19
N ALA A 299 -46.80 -34.65 56.13
CA ALA A 299 -45.55 -35.26 55.68
C ALA A 299 -45.28 -35.03 54.18
N GLU A 300 -46.31 -35.10 53.34
CA GLU A 300 -46.20 -34.82 51.90
C GLU A 300 -45.90 -33.33 51.64
N GLU A 301 -46.53 -32.42 52.39
CA GLU A 301 -46.28 -30.98 52.30
C GLU A 301 -44.85 -30.62 52.74
N ALA A 302 -44.36 -31.24 53.82
CA ALA A 302 -42.97 -31.10 54.26
C ALA A 302 -41.96 -31.66 53.24
N ALA A 303 -42.27 -32.79 52.59
CA ALA A 303 -41.42 -33.36 51.54
C ALA A 303 -41.37 -32.47 50.28
N ARG A 304 -42.49 -31.85 49.90
CA ARG A 304 -42.54 -30.88 48.79
C ARG A 304 -41.75 -29.61 49.10
N GLN A 305 -41.82 -29.10 50.33
CA GLN A 305 -41.02 -27.95 50.76
C GLN A 305 -39.51 -28.27 50.75
N ALA A 306 -39.11 -29.43 51.27
CA ALA A 306 -37.72 -29.86 51.25
C ALA A 306 -37.17 -30.06 49.82
N ALA A 307 -37.99 -30.57 48.89
CA ALA A 307 -37.61 -30.72 47.49
C ALA A 307 -37.43 -29.35 46.79
N ALA A 308 -38.32 -28.39 47.06
CA ALA A 308 -38.23 -27.03 46.52
C ALA A 308 -36.99 -26.27 47.04
N GLU A 309 -36.65 -26.44 48.32
CA GLU A 309 -35.44 -25.85 48.90
C GLU A 309 -34.15 -26.45 48.30
N ALA A 310 -34.13 -27.77 48.06
CA ALA A 310 -33.00 -28.44 47.42
C ALA A 310 -32.81 -28.01 45.95
N GLU A 311 -33.91 -27.77 45.22
CA GLU A 311 -33.87 -27.26 43.85
C GLU A 311 -33.35 -25.82 43.79
N GLN A 312 -33.78 -24.96 44.72
CA GLN A 312 -33.25 -23.60 44.84
C GLN A 312 -31.75 -23.57 45.18
N GLN A 313 -31.29 -24.47 46.05
CA GLN A 313 -29.86 -24.58 46.37
C GLN A 313 -29.02 -25.01 45.17
N ARG A 314 -29.51 -25.96 44.36
CA ARG A 314 -28.84 -26.37 43.12
C ARG A 314 -28.71 -25.22 42.12
N LEU A 315 -29.79 -24.47 41.91
CA LEU A 315 -29.78 -23.32 40.99
C LEU A 315 -28.83 -22.21 41.47
N ALA A 316 -28.76 -21.97 42.79
CA ALA A 316 -27.82 -21.01 43.37
C ALA A 316 -26.35 -21.46 43.21
N GLU A 317 -26.07 -22.75 43.35
CA GLU A 317 -24.71 -23.30 43.14
C GLU A 317 -24.28 -23.23 41.67
N GLU A 318 -25.20 -23.51 40.75
CA GLU A 318 -24.95 -23.41 39.30
C GLU A 318 -24.69 -21.95 38.86
N ALA A 319 -25.48 -21.00 39.37
CA ALA A 319 -25.27 -19.58 39.14
C ALA A 319 -23.91 -19.09 39.72
N ALA A 320 -23.51 -19.60 40.88
CA ALA A 320 -22.21 -19.28 41.48
C ALA A 320 -21.04 -19.84 40.64
N ARG A 321 -21.19 -21.03 40.04
CA ARG A 321 -20.19 -21.61 39.13
C ARG A 321 -20.07 -20.83 37.83
N GLN A 322 -21.18 -20.38 37.26
CA GLN A 322 -21.17 -19.53 36.06
C GLN A 322 -20.49 -18.18 36.32
N ALA A 323 -20.82 -17.53 37.44
CA ALA A 323 -20.18 -16.27 37.83
C ALA A 323 -18.67 -16.42 38.08
N ALA A 324 -18.23 -17.55 38.64
CA ALA A 324 -16.80 -17.84 38.84
C ALA A 324 -16.07 -18.07 37.50
N ALA A 325 -16.69 -18.77 36.55
CA ALA A 325 -16.13 -19.00 35.22
C ALA A 325 -16.01 -17.70 34.40
N GLU A 326 -17.01 -16.82 34.47
CA GLU A 326 -16.96 -15.49 33.84
C GLU A 326 -15.86 -14.61 34.44
N ALA A 327 -15.69 -14.62 35.77
CA ALA A 327 -14.62 -13.88 36.44
C ALA A 327 -13.22 -14.40 36.05
N GLU A 328 -13.06 -15.71 35.86
CA GLU A 328 -11.81 -16.30 35.39
C GLU A 328 -11.50 -15.93 33.94
N GLN A 329 -12.51 -15.93 33.05
CA GLN A 329 -12.34 -15.47 31.66
C GLN A 329 -11.96 -13.98 31.60
N GLN A 330 -12.56 -13.13 32.42
CA GLN A 330 -12.21 -11.71 32.49
C GLN A 330 -10.76 -11.50 32.95
N ARG A 331 -10.30 -12.28 33.94
CA ARG A 331 -8.91 -12.22 34.41
C ARG A 331 -7.92 -12.64 33.32
N LEU A 332 -8.22 -13.71 32.57
CA LEU A 332 -7.40 -14.17 31.45
C LEU A 332 -7.37 -13.16 30.30
N ALA A 333 -8.50 -12.50 30.01
CA ALA A 333 -8.57 -11.45 29.00
C ALA A 333 -7.75 -10.20 29.40
N GLU A 334 -7.78 -9.82 30.68
CA GLU A 334 -6.97 -8.71 31.20
C GLU A 334 -5.47 -9.04 31.15
N GLU A 335 -5.08 -10.28 31.47
CA GLU A 335 -3.69 -10.74 31.40
C GLU A 335 -3.17 -10.77 29.95
N ALA A 336 -3.97 -11.26 29.00
CA ALA A 336 -3.65 -11.23 27.57
C ALA A 336 -3.53 -9.79 27.04
N ALA A 337 -4.39 -8.87 27.48
CA ALA A 337 -4.31 -7.47 27.11
C ALA A 337 -3.03 -6.80 27.65
N ARG A 338 -2.58 -7.15 28.86
CA ARG A 338 -1.31 -6.67 29.43
C ARG A 338 -0.10 -7.21 28.67
N GLN A 339 -0.12 -8.48 28.26
CA GLN A 339 0.95 -9.06 27.44
C GLN A 339 1.04 -8.39 26.06
N ALA A 340 -0.10 -8.21 25.39
CA ALA A 340 -0.16 -7.51 24.10
C ALA A 340 0.33 -6.05 24.20
N ALA A 341 0.01 -5.35 25.29
CA ALA A 341 0.51 -4.00 25.53
C ALA A 341 2.04 -3.95 25.74
N ALA A 342 2.60 -4.94 26.46
CA ALA A 342 4.04 -5.04 26.67
C ALA A 342 4.81 -5.36 25.36
N GLU A 343 4.27 -6.26 24.52
CA GLU A 343 4.84 -6.57 23.21
C GLU A 343 4.80 -5.37 22.26
N ALA A 344 3.68 -4.62 22.25
CA ALA A 344 3.56 -3.39 21.46
C ALA A 344 4.55 -2.29 21.91
N GLU A 345 4.80 -2.17 23.22
CA GLU A 345 5.81 -1.25 23.74
C GLU A 345 7.23 -1.65 23.35
N GLN A 346 7.57 -2.96 23.38
CA GLN A 346 8.86 -3.46 22.91
C GLN A 346 9.07 -3.23 21.40
N GLN A 347 8.03 -3.45 20.59
CA GLN A 347 8.09 -3.19 19.15
C GLN A 347 8.30 -1.70 18.85
N ARG A 348 7.62 -0.81 19.58
CA ARG A 348 7.81 0.64 19.46
C ARG A 348 9.24 1.07 19.80
N LEU A 349 9.81 0.52 20.87
CA LEU A 349 11.21 0.81 21.27
C LEU A 349 12.21 0.28 20.23
N ALA A 350 11.95 -0.88 19.63
CA ALA A 350 12.79 -1.43 18.56
C ALA A 350 12.71 -0.57 17.28
N GLU A 351 11.50 -0.12 16.90
CA GLU A 351 11.30 0.75 15.75
C GLU A 351 11.91 2.14 15.95
N GLU A 352 11.85 2.68 17.18
CA GLU A 352 12.51 3.93 17.54
C GLU A 352 14.05 3.81 17.48
N ALA A 353 14.62 2.68 17.92
CA ALA A 353 16.05 2.41 17.81
C ALA A 353 16.51 2.29 16.34
N VAL A 354 15.73 1.63 15.48
CA VAL A 354 16.00 1.56 14.04
C VAL A 354 15.91 2.95 13.39
N ARG A 355 14.95 3.77 13.81
CA ARG A 355 14.78 5.14 13.30
C ARG A 355 15.93 6.06 13.73
N GLN A 356 16.43 5.92 14.96
CA GLN A 356 17.62 6.63 15.44
C GLN A 356 18.87 6.21 14.66
N ALA A 357 19.08 4.91 14.46
CA ALA A 357 20.20 4.40 13.66
C ALA A 357 20.14 4.87 12.19
N ALA A 358 18.95 4.91 11.59
CA ALA A 358 18.75 5.42 10.24
C ALA A 358 19.01 6.94 10.15
N ALA A 359 18.59 7.72 11.16
CA ALA A 359 18.85 9.15 11.23
C ALA A 359 20.35 9.47 11.42
N GLU A 360 21.07 8.69 12.22
CA GLU A 360 22.52 8.79 12.38
C GLU A 360 23.26 8.44 11.08
N ALA A 361 22.84 7.38 10.39
CA ALA A 361 23.39 7.01 9.08
C ALA A 361 23.10 8.08 8.01
N GLU A 362 21.91 8.69 8.04
CA GLU A 362 21.55 9.79 7.14
C GLU A 362 22.37 11.05 7.43
N GLN A 363 22.61 11.38 8.71
CA GLN A 363 23.49 12.50 9.08
C GLN A 363 24.94 12.27 8.67
N GLN A 364 25.46 11.04 8.80
CA GLN A 364 26.81 10.70 8.32
C GLN A 364 26.90 10.84 6.80
N ARG A 365 25.88 10.36 6.08
CA ARG A 365 25.80 10.44 4.62
C ARG A 365 25.66 11.89 4.14
N LEU A 366 24.89 12.73 4.83
CA LEU A 366 24.78 14.17 4.56
C LEU A 366 26.08 14.92 4.89
N ALA A 367 26.82 14.52 5.91
CA ALA A 367 28.13 15.10 6.23
C ALA A 367 29.20 14.72 5.19
N GLU A 368 29.15 13.49 4.69
CA GLU A 368 30.02 13.00 3.60
C GLU A 368 29.65 13.63 2.25
N GLU A 369 28.36 13.85 1.99
CA GLU A 369 27.85 14.56 0.81
C GLU A 369 28.15 16.07 0.90
N ALA A 370 28.10 16.69 2.07
CA ALA A 370 28.53 18.08 2.28
C ALA A 370 30.05 18.25 2.10
N ALA A 371 30.86 17.26 2.49
CA ALA A 371 32.29 17.24 2.23
C ALA A 371 32.60 17.10 0.72
N ARG A 372 31.86 16.25 0.00
CA ARG A 372 31.95 16.14 -1.48
C ARG A 372 31.49 17.41 -2.19
N GLN A 373 30.41 18.05 -1.73
CA GLN A 373 29.92 19.30 -2.29
C GLN A 373 30.87 20.48 -2.02
N ALA A 374 31.62 20.47 -0.92
CA ALA A 374 32.67 21.45 -0.66
C ALA A 374 33.88 21.30 -1.61
N GLU A 375 34.17 20.08 -2.07
CA GLU A 375 35.20 19.83 -3.10
C GLU A 375 34.70 20.18 -4.51
N GLU A 376 33.43 19.88 -4.85
CA GLU A 376 32.80 20.23 -6.15
C GLU A 376 32.48 21.73 -6.30
N GLN A 377 32.26 22.48 -5.21
CA GLN A 377 32.02 23.92 -5.26
C GLN A 377 33.24 24.76 -5.70
N THR A 378 34.43 24.16 -5.75
CA THR A 378 35.63 24.82 -6.29
C THR A 378 35.73 24.73 -7.82
N SER A 379 34.90 23.90 -8.49
CA SER A 379 35.10 23.57 -9.92
C SER A 379 33.96 23.94 -10.87
N LEU A 380 32.80 24.41 -10.40
CA LEU A 380 31.65 24.68 -11.30
C LEU A 380 30.93 26.01 -11.03
N SER A 381 31.64 27.12 -11.28
CA SER A 381 30.98 28.39 -11.61
C SER A 381 30.67 28.44 -13.10
N LYS A 382 29.52 27.90 -13.52
CA LYS A 382 28.85 28.23 -14.80
C LYS A 382 27.36 27.91 -14.73
N GLU A 383 26.60 28.96 -14.46
CA GLU A 383 25.30 29.32 -15.04
C GLU A 383 24.29 28.18 -15.30
N GLN A 384 23.35 28.00 -14.37
CA GLN A 384 22.16 27.17 -14.56
C GLN A 384 20.99 28.06 -15.02
N GLU A 385 20.67 27.96 -16.31
CA GLU A 385 19.42 28.45 -16.87
C GLU A 385 18.22 27.69 -16.25
N ARG A 386 17.14 28.43 -16.00
CA ARG A 386 15.84 27.87 -15.59
C ARG A 386 15.33 26.94 -16.69
N PRO A 387 14.84 25.72 -16.39
CA PRO A 387 14.26 24.88 -17.43
C PRO A 387 12.98 25.55 -17.95
N THR A 388 12.96 25.77 -19.27
CA THR A 388 11.79 26.21 -20.02
C THR A 388 10.64 25.24 -19.79
N LYS A 389 9.42 25.77 -19.57
CA LYS A 389 8.20 24.99 -19.40
C LYS A 389 7.94 24.14 -20.66
N GLU A 390 8.40 22.90 -20.67
CA GLU A 390 7.92 21.89 -21.64
C GLU A 390 6.38 21.87 -21.61
N GLY A 391 5.76 21.90 -22.78
CA GLY A 391 4.31 21.92 -22.95
C GLY A 391 3.64 20.67 -22.35
N PHE A 392 2.40 20.83 -21.89
CA PHE A 392 1.58 19.78 -21.26
C PHE A 392 1.57 18.45 -22.05
N PHE A 393 1.34 18.53 -23.36
CA PHE A 393 1.30 17.37 -24.25
C PHE A 393 2.66 16.67 -24.38
N ALA A 394 3.76 17.42 -24.35
CA ALA A 394 5.11 16.86 -24.41
C ALA A 394 5.42 15.99 -23.18
N ARG A 395 4.94 16.40 -22.00
CA ARG A 395 5.08 15.60 -20.77
C ARG A 395 4.23 14.34 -20.80
N LEU A 396 2.99 14.43 -21.30
CA LEU A 396 2.14 13.25 -21.47
C LEU A 396 2.79 12.25 -22.44
N LYS A 397 3.28 12.71 -23.60
CA LYS A 397 4.03 11.89 -24.57
C LYS A 397 5.26 11.24 -23.92
N LYS A 398 6.03 11.99 -23.12
CA LYS A 398 7.21 11.49 -22.40
C LYS A 398 6.86 10.43 -21.36
N SER A 399 5.78 10.61 -20.61
CA SER A 399 5.33 9.63 -19.61
C SER A 399 4.90 8.32 -20.26
N LEU A 400 4.21 8.37 -21.40
CA LEU A 400 3.69 7.19 -22.07
C LEU A 400 4.72 6.47 -22.96
N VAL A 401 6.01 6.86 -22.98
CA VAL A 401 7.03 6.29 -23.88
C VAL A 401 7.06 4.76 -23.84
N LYS A 402 7.10 4.15 -22.65
CA LYS A 402 7.15 2.69 -22.51
C LYS A 402 5.89 2.01 -23.03
N THR A 403 4.72 2.56 -22.73
CA THR A 403 3.44 2.03 -23.23
C THR A 403 3.32 2.22 -24.74
N ARG A 404 3.82 3.33 -25.28
CA ARG A 404 3.79 3.66 -26.71
C ARG A 404 4.72 2.78 -27.56
N GLN A 405 5.74 2.19 -26.96
CA GLN A 405 6.58 1.20 -27.66
C GLN A 405 5.80 -0.09 -27.94
N ASN A 406 4.91 -0.49 -27.03
CA ASN A 406 4.08 -1.69 -27.18
C ASN A 406 2.70 -1.41 -27.82
N LEU A 407 2.18 -0.20 -27.67
CA LEU A 407 0.89 0.26 -28.19
C LEU A 407 1.07 1.52 -29.04
N GLY A 408 0.22 1.75 -30.03
CA GLY A 408 0.25 3.00 -30.79
C GLY A 408 1.45 3.08 -31.74
N ALA A 409 2.62 3.58 -31.34
CA ALA A 409 3.77 3.65 -32.25
C ALA A 409 4.33 2.25 -32.60
N GLY A 410 4.29 1.30 -31.65
CA GLY A 410 4.66 -0.10 -31.89
C GLY A 410 3.87 -0.77 -33.03
N PHE A 411 2.58 -0.43 -33.18
CA PHE A 411 1.75 -1.00 -34.24
C PHE A 411 2.12 -0.52 -35.66
N LEU A 412 2.77 0.64 -35.81
CA LEU A 412 3.21 1.10 -37.14
C LEU A 412 4.23 0.14 -37.77
N GLY A 413 5.09 -0.47 -36.95
CA GLY A 413 6.04 -1.49 -37.40
C GLY A 413 5.32 -2.77 -37.85
N LEU A 414 4.26 -3.14 -37.13
CA LEU A 414 3.43 -4.31 -37.44
C LEU A 414 2.74 -4.19 -38.81
N PHE A 415 2.17 -3.02 -39.10
CA PHE A 415 1.41 -2.78 -40.32
C PHE A 415 2.27 -2.48 -41.57
N ARG A 416 3.57 -2.24 -41.42
CA ARG A 416 4.41 -1.78 -42.54
C ARG A 416 4.67 -2.90 -43.55
N GLY A 417 4.06 -2.78 -44.73
CA GLY A 417 4.30 -3.69 -45.87
C GLY A 417 3.62 -5.06 -45.76
N LYS A 418 2.82 -5.30 -44.72
CA LYS A 418 2.00 -6.52 -44.57
C LYS A 418 0.66 -6.37 -45.28
N LYS A 419 0.12 -7.50 -45.76
CA LYS A 419 -1.26 -7.56 -46.26
C LYS A 419 -2.21 -7.73 -45.07
N ILE A 420 -3.47 -7.34 -45.26
CA ILE A 420 -4.51 -7.61 -44.28
C ILE A 420 -4.97 -9.06 -44.47
N ASP A 421 -4.47 -9.95 -43.63
CA ASP A 421 -4.78 -11.37 -43.55
C ASP A 421 -4.99 -11.80 -42.09
N ASP A 422 -5.38 -13.06 -41.88
CA ASP A 422 -5.65 -13.60 -40.54
C ASP A 422 -4.40 -13.55 -39.65
N ASP A 423 -3.22 -13.84 -40.22
CA ASP A 423 -1.92 -13.77 -39.53
C ASP A 423 -1.66 -12.35 -38.94
N LEU A 424 -1.97 -11.29 -39.69
CA LEU A 424 -1.84 -9.91 -39.19
C LEU A 424 -2.76 -9.64 -37.99
N PHE A 425 -3.98 -10.17 -38.00
CA PHE A 425 -4.92 -10.00 -36.89
C PHE A 425 -4.50 -10.80 -35.65
N GLU A 426 -3.95 -11.99 -35.82
CA GLU A 426 -3.37 -12.79 -34.73
C GLU A 426 -2.18 -12.05 -34.08
N GLU A 427 -1.26 -11.50 -34.88
CA GLU A 427 -0.14 -10.72 -34.35
C GLU A 427 -0.62 -9.43 -33.63
N LEU A 428 -1.66 -8.76 -34.16
CA LEU A 428 -2.25 -7.59 -33.52
C LEU A 428 -2.92 -7.96 -32.19
N GLU A 429 -3.64 -9.08 -32.15
CA GLU A 429 -4.25 -9.62 -30.92
C GLU A 429 -3.17 -9.90 -29.87
N GLU A 430 -2.08 -10.56 -30.24
CA GLU A 430 -0.95 -10.84 -29.34
C GLU A 430 -0.38 -9.56 -28.75
N GLN A 431 -0.10 -8.54 -29.57
CA GLN A 431 0.44 -7.27 -29.11
C GLN A 431 -0.51 -6.53 -28.14
N LEU A 432 -1.82 -6.52 -28.43
CA LEU A 432 -2.82 -5.93 -27.53
C LEU A 432 -2.86 -6.66 -26.18
N LEU A 433 -2.72 -7.98 -26.17
CA LEU A 433 -2.65 -8.77 -24.93
C LEU A 433 -1.36 -8.51 -24.15
N ILE A 434 -0.20 -8.45 -24.81
CA ILE A 434 1.09 -8.11 -24.17
C ILE A 434 1.03 -6.74 -23.49
N ALA A 435 0.32 -5.79 -24.11
CA ALA A 435 0.13 -4.46 -23.57
C ALA A 435 -0.92 -4.36 -22.45
N ASP A 436 -1.48 -5.48 -21.99
CA ASP A 436 -2.50 -5.56 -20.93
C ASP A 436 -3.87 -4.93 -21.30
N VAL A 437 -4.26 -4.92 -22.59
CA VAL A 437 -5.61 -4.46 -23.02
C VAL A 437 -6.74 -5.40 -22.56
N GLY A 438 -6.41 -6.64 -22.21
CA GLY A 438 -7.35 -7.63 -21.69
C GLY A 438 -8.09 -8.41 -22.80
N VAL A 439 -8.39 -9.68 -22.52
CA VAL A 439 -8.89 -10.63 -23.53
C VAL A 439 -10.20 -10.18 -24.18
N GLU A 440 -11.17 -9.74 -23.38
CA GLU A 440 -12.49 -9.35 -23.88
C GLU A 440 -12.43 -8.10 -24.76
N THR A 441 -11.72 -7.07 -24.29
CA THR A 441 -11.54 -5.81 -25.00
C THR A 441 -10.73 -6.01 -26.29
N THR A 442 -9.64 -6.79 -26.23
CA THR A 442 -8.86 -7.14 -27.42
C THR A 442 -9.73 -7.85 -28.44
N ARG A 443 -10.48 -8.88 -28.04
CA ARG A 443 -11.40 -9.60 -28.94
C ARG A 443 -12.41 -8.67 -29.58
N LYS A 444 -12.95 -7.71 -28.82
CA LYS A 444 -13.89 -6.70 -29.32
C LYS A 444 -13.24 -5.81 -30.38
N ILE A 445 -12.03 -5.31 -30.11
CA ILE A 445 -11.25 -4.50 -31.05
C ILE A 445 -11.00 -5.29 -32.33
N ILE A 446 -10.47 -6.51 -32.22
CA ILE A 446 -10.16 -7.36 -33.38
C ILE A 446 -11.42 -7.66 -34.20
N ASN A 447 -12.52 -8.08 -33.57
CA ASN A 447 -13.77 -8.37 -34.27
C ASN A 447 -14.32 -7.16 -35.03
N ASN A 448 -14.25 -5.97 -34.44
CA ASN A 448 -14.67 -4.74 -35.10
C ASN A 448 -13.77 -4.43 -36.31
N LEU A 449 -12.46 -4.53 -36.14
CA LEU A 449 -11.50 -4.31 -37.23
C LEU A 449 -11.67 -5.30 -38.38
N THR A 450 -11.84 -6.60 -38.08
CA THR A 450 -12.09 -7.65 -39.08
C THR A 450 -13.40 -7.42 -39.83
N THR A 451 -14.45 -6.96 -39.14
CA THR A 451 -15.73 -6.61 -39.75
C THR A 451 -15.57 -5.44 -40.74
N HIS A 452 -14.79 -4.41 -40.39
CA HIS A 452 -14.52 -3.29 -41.29
C HIS A 452 -13.61 -3.66 -42.47
N ALA A 453 -12.61 -4.52 -42.25
CA ALA A 453 -11.73 -5.02 -43.31
C ALA A 453 -12.49 -5.86 -44.35
N SER A 454 -13.35 -6.78 -43.90
CA SER A 454 -14.12 -7.67 -44.78
C SER A 454 -15.15 -6.94 -45.67
N ARG A 455 -15.62 -5.76 -45.23
CA ARG A 455 -16.52 -4.89 -46.02
C ARG A 455 -15.82 -4.14 -47.16
N LYS A 456 -14.53 -4.41 -47.42
CA LYS A 456 -13.67 -3.71 -48.40
C LYS A 456 -13.51 -2.21 -48.14
N GLU A 457 -13.75 -1.76 -46.91
CA GLU A 457 -13.54 -0.37 -46.50
C GLU A 457 -12.05 -0.05 -46.31
N LEU A 458 -11.23 -1.07 -46.04
CA LEU A 458 -9.79 -0.94 -45.81
C LEU A 458 -9.00 -1.56 -46.97
N LYS A 459 -8.20 -0.75 -47.67
CA LYS A 459 -7.41 -1.18 -48.85
C LYS A 459 -5.94 -1.44 -48.54
N ASP A 460 -5.43 -0.95 -47.40
CA ASP A 460 -4.06 -1.09 -46.96
C ASP A 460 -3.96 -1.15 -45.42
N ALA A 461 -2.82 -1.64 -44.93
CA ALA A 461 -2.55 -1.79 -43.49
C ALA A 461 -2.40 -0.43 -42.77
N GLU A 462 -2.12 0.67 -43.49
CA GLU A 462 -2.12 2.03 -42.92
C GLU A 462 -3.54 2.51 -42.58
N ALA A 463 -4.54 2.19 -43.38
CA ALA A 463 -5.94 2.45 -43.08
C ALA A 463 -6.41 1.65 -41.86
N LEU A 464 -5.90 0.43 -41.67
CA LEU A 464 -6.18 -0.39 -40.48
C LEU A 464 -5.63 0.26 -39.20
N TYR A 465 -4.46 0.90 -39.28
CA TYR A 465 -3.89 1.67 -38.17
C TYR A 465 -4.78 2.85 -37.75
N VAL A 466 -5.28 3.62 -38.72
CA VAL A 466 -6.22 4.72 -38.46
C VAL A 466 -7.50 4.19 -37.81
N LYS A 467 -8.03 3.07 -38.34
CA LYS A 467 -9.23 2.46 -37.81
C LYS A 467 -9.04 1.91 -36.39
N LEU A 468 -7.89 1.31 -36.08
CA LEU A 468 -7.54 0.89 -34.72
C LEU A 468 -7.53 2.07 -33.74
N LYS A 469 -6.93 3.21 -34.15
CA LYS A 469 -6.95 4.45 -33.35
C LYS A 469 -8.39 4.91 -33.08
N GLU A 470 -9.26 4.88 -34.09
CA GLU A 470 -10.68 5.22 -33.95
C GLU A 470 -11.43 4.29 -33.00
N GLU A 471 -11.25 2.96 -33.12
CA GLU A 471 -11.90 1.98 -32.23
C GLU A 471 -11.46 2.18 -30.78
N MET A 472 -10.16 2.34 -30.54
CA MET A 472 -9.61 2.56 -29.20
C MET A 472 -10.04 3.92 -28.61
N SER A 473 -10.13 4.96 -29.45
CA SER A 473 -10.69 6.27 -29.07
C SER A 473 -12.16 6.15 -28.69
N GLY A 474 -12.95 5.40 -29.45
CA GLY A 474 -14.36 5.17 -29.17
C GLY A 474 -14.62 4.49 -27.82
N ILE A 475 -13.73 3.59 -27.39
CA ILE A 475 -13.78 2.97 -26.05
C ILE A 475 -13.57 4.03 -24.96
N LEU A 476 -12.51 4.84 -25.08
CA LEU A 476 -12.17 5.83 -24.06
C LEU A 476 -13.12 7.03 -24.00
N ALA A 477 -13.73 7.41 -25.13
CA ALA A 477 -14.66 8.53 -25.20
C ALA A 477 -15.89 8.31 -24.30
N LYS A 478 -16.31 7.06 -24.06
CA LYS A 478 -17.43 6.73 -23.17
C LYS A 478 -17.17 7.09 -21.71
N VAL A 479 -15.89 7.13 -21.30
CA VAL A 479 -15.47 7.37 -19.92
C VAL A 479 -14.76 8.71 -19.73
N ASP A 480 -14.65 9.54 -20.77
CA ASP A 480 -14.17 10.92 -20.68
C ASP A 480 -15.25 11.82 -20.09
N LYS A 481 -15.29 11.85 -18.75
CA LYS A 481 -16.11 12.79 -18.01
C LYS A 481 -15.29 13.38 -16.86
N PRO A 482 -14.81 14.63 -16.99
CA PRO A 482 -14.09 15.32 -15.92
C PRO A 482 -14.92 15.39 -14.62
N LEU A 483 -14.23 15.49 -13.49
CA LEU A 483 -14.88 15.66 -12.19
C LEU A 483 -15.29 17.13 -11.99
N GLU A 484 -16.58 17.37 -11.79
CA GLU A 484 -17.16 18.67 -11.50
C GLU A 484 -17.55 18.73 -10.02
N VAL A 485 -16.94 19.64 -9.26
CA VAL A 485 -17.12 19.74 -7.79
C VAL A 485 -17.98 20.94 -7.38
N GLU A 486 -18.86 21.41 -8.26
CA GLU A 486 -19.71 22.58 -8.03
C GLU A 486 -21.09 22.20 -7.47
N GLY A 487 -21.80 23.16 -6.87
CA GLY A 487 -23.19 23.00 -6.45
C GLY A 487 -23.43 22.30 -5.11
N LYS A 488 -22.38 21.89 -4.41
CA LYS A 488 -22.42 21.24 -3.08
C LYS A 488 -21.41 21.89 -2.14
N SER A 489 -21.73 21.98 -0.84
CA SER A 489 -20.84 22.57 0.17
C SER A 489 -20.95 21.80 1.49
N PRO A 490 -20.01 20.86 1.77
CA PRO A 490 -18.88 20.46 0.93
C PRO A 490 -19.26 19.48 -0.18
N TYR A 491 -18.56 19.53 -1.32
CA TYR A 491 -18.46 18.38 -2.23
C TYR A 491 -17.57 17.32 -1.58
N VAL A 492 -18.07 16.09 -1.44
CA VAL A 492 -17.43 15.02 -0.67
C VAL A 492 -16.87 13.95 -1.62
N ILE A 493 -15.55 13.80 -1.62
CA ILE A 493 -14.82 12.79 -2.39
C ILE A 493 -14.33 11.70 -1.43
N LEU A 494 -14.81 10.48 -1.60
CA LEU A 494 -14.33 9.29 -0.89
C LEU A 494 -13.29 8.58 -1.77
N MET A 495 -12.04 8.55 -1.32
CA MET A 495 -10.95 7.90 -2.05
C MET A 495 -10.82 6.45 -1.59
N VAL A 496 -10.92 5.51 -2.52
CA VAL A 496 -10.82 4.07 -2.25
C VAL A 496 -9.75 3.41 -3.13
N GLY A 497 -9.33 2.20 -2.77
CA GLY A 497 -8.31 1.44 -3.49
C GLY A 497 -7.32 0.77 -2.55
N VAL A 498 -6.42 -0.04 -3.11
CA VAL A 498 -5.51 -0.85 -2.30
C VAL A 498 -4.28 -0.06 -1.84
N ASN A 499 -3.47 -0.62 -0.95
CA ASN A 499 -2.24 0.03 -0.50
C ASN A 499 -1.22 0.11 -1.65
N GLY A 500 -0.41 1.17 -1.68
CA GLY A 500 0.67 1.32 -2.67
C GLY A 500 0.26 1.83 -4.06
N VAL A 501 -1.05 1.92 -4.38
CA VAL A 501 -1.54 2.46 -5.68
C VAL A 501 -1.50 3.98 -5.79
N GLY A 502 -1.08 4.68 -4.74
CA GLY A 502 -0.94 6.14 -4.75
C GLY A 502 -2.19 6.92 -4.31
N LYS A 503 -3.09 6.35 -3.49
CA LYS A 503 -4.27 7.05 -2.94
C LYS A 503 -3.91 8.36 -2.22
N THR A 504 -3.12 8.30 -1.15
CA THR A 504 -2.73 9.46 -0.34
C THR A 504 -1.96 10.50 -1.16
N THR A 505 -1.12 10.05 -2.10
CA THR A 505 -0.45 10.94 -3.06
C THR A 505 -1.46 11.64 -3.98
N THR A 506 -2.45 10.92 -4.49
CA THR A 506 -3.52 11.48 -5.33
C THR A 506 -4.36 12.49 -4.55
N ILE A 507 -4.65 12.21 -3.27
CA ILE A 507 -5.32 13.16 -2.36
C ILE A 507 -4.53 14.47 -2.26
N GLY A 508 -3.23 14.39 -1.99
CA GLY A 508 -2.38 15.57 -1.89
C GLY A 508 -2.37 16.40 -3.17
N LYS A 509 -2.28 15.74 -4.33
CA LYS A 509 -2.31 16.40 -5.65
C LYS A 509 -3.67 17.05 -5.94
N LEU A 510 -4.79 16.34 -5.71
CA LEU A 510 -6.14 16.89 -5.86
C LEU A 510 -6.39 18.08 -4.95
N ALA A 511 -5.98 17.97 -3.68
CA ALA A 511 -6.14 19.04 -2.70
C ALA A 511 -5.42 20.32 -3.15
N ARG A 512 -4.19 20.17 -3.66
CA ARG A 512 -3.42 21.30 -4.22
C ARG A 512 -4.03 21.86 -5.50
N GLN A 513 -4.58 21.00 -6.36
CA GLN A 513 -5.28 21.40 -7.58
C GLN A 513 -6.56 22.21 -7.28
N TYR A 514 -7.35 21.80 -6.29
CA TYR A 514 -8.54 22.57 -5.90
C TYR A 514 -8.18 23.89 -5.19
N GLN A 515 -7.12 23.89 -4.36
CA GLN A 515 -6.58 25.14 -3.82
C GLN A 515 -6.14 26.11 -4.92
N SER A 516 -5.48 25.64 -5.98
CA SER A 516 -5.04 26.51 -7.08
C SER A 516 -6.20 27.05 -7.92
N GLN A 517 -7.36 26.37 -7.88
CA GLN A 517 -8.63 26.86 -8.41
C GLN A 517 -9.37 27.83 -7.46
N GLY A 518 -8.79 28.14 -6.30
CA GLY A 518 -9.39 29.03 -5.30
C GLY A 518 -10.43 28.38 -4.37
N LYS A 519 -10.58 27.05 -4.41
CA LYS A 519 -11.49 26.31 -3.53
C LYS A 519 -10.84 26.05 -2.18
N THR A 520 -11.64 26.15 -1.12
CA THR A 520 -11.27 25.71 0.22
C THR A 520 -11.37 24.19 0.32
N VAL A 521 -10.34 23.55 0.87
CA VAL A 521 -10.24 22.09 0.95
C VAL A 521 -10.09 21.68 2.41
N MET A 522 -10.66 20.52 2.76
CA MET A 522 -10.40 19.82 4.02
C MET A 522 -10.09 18.35 3.72
N LEU A 523 -9.23 17.74 4.53
CA LEU A 523 -8.89 16.32 4.42
C LEU A 523 -9.43 15.54 5.62
N ALA A 524 -9.85 14.30 5.41
CA ALA A 524 -10.20 13.36 6.47
C ALA A 524 -9.27 12.15 6.45
N ALA A 525 -8.59 11.89 7.57
CA ALA A 525 -7.67 10.78 7.73
C ALA A 525 -8.41 9.49 8.11
N GLY A 526 -9.13 8.89 7.15
CA GLY A 526 -9.91 7.67 7.38
C GLY A 526 -9.11 6.36 7.29
N ASP A 527 -7.83 6.36 6.87
CA ASP A 527 -6.92 5.20 7.04
C ASP A 527 -6.41 5.14 8.49
N THR A 528 -7.31 4.90 9.45
CA THR A 528 -7.02 4.94 10.89
C THR A 528 -6.18 3.76 11.37
N PHE A 529 -6.11 2.68 10.59
CA PHE A 529 -5.32 1.48 10.91
C PHE A 529 -3.83 1.68 10.72
N ARG A 530 -3.41 2.67 9.93
CA ARG A 530 -2.00 2.94 9.64
C ARG A 530 -1.63 4.29 10.21
N ALA A 531 -0.96 4.30 11.37
CA ALA A 531 -0.48 5.53 12.01
C ALA A 531 0.32 6.41 11.03
N ALA A 532 1.22 5.81 10.25
CA ALA A 532 2.00 6.49 9.22
C ALA A 532 1.14 7.11 8.10
N ALA A 533 -0.03 6.54 7.76
CA ALA A 533 -0.91 7.11 6.75
C ALA A 533 -1.62 8.38 7.27
N VAL A 534 -2.05 8.35 8.52
CA VAL A 534 -2.60 9.54 9.22
C VAL A 534 -1.54 10.64 9.30
N GLU A 535 -0.34 10.32 9.76
CA GLU A 535 0.78 11.27 9.85
C GLU A 535 1.15 11.83 8.48
N GLN A 536 1.25 10.97 7.44
CA GLN A 536 1.53 11.41 6.08
C GLN A 536 0.48 12.40 5.56
N LEU A 537 -0.80 12.15 5.81
CA LEU A 537 -1.87 13.06 5.39
C LEU A 537 -1.83 14.38 6.19
N GLN A 538 -1.51 14.33 7.48
CA GLN A 538 -1.32 15.52 8.32
C GLN A 538 -0.16 16.39 7.86
N VAL A 539 1.00 15.79 7.55
CA VAL A 539 2.16 16.50 6.99
C VAL A 539 1.82 17.14 5.65
N TRP A 540 1.07 16.44 4.79
CA TRP A 540 0.54 17.01 3.55
C TRP A 540 -0.37 18.21 3.79
N GLY A 541 -1.26 18.10 4.77
CA GLY A 541 -2.13 19.18 5.20
C GLY A 541 -1.35 20.39 5.71
N GLU A 542 -0.42 20.18 6.63
CA GLU A 542 0.41 21.24 7.21
C GLU A 542 1.24 21.96 6.15
N ARG A 543 1.93 21.21 5.27
CA ARG A 543 2.74 21.75 4.17
C ARG A 543 1.93 22.64 3.23
N ASN A 544 0.66 22.31 3.01
CA ASN A 544 -0.23 23.04 2.09
C ASN A 544 -1.24 23.95 2.80
N LYS A 545 -1.17 24.09 4.13
CA LYS A 545 -2.11 24.84 4.96
C LYS A 545 -3.57 24.39 4.75
N ILE A 546 -3.79 23.08 4.70
CA ILE A 546 -5.10 22.43 4.56
C ILE A 546 -5.48 21.80 5.90
N PRO A 547 -6.66 22.10 6.46
CA PRO A 547 -7.12 21.44 7.68
C PRO A 547 -7.32 19.94 7.45
N VAL A 548 -6.78 19.14 8.38
CA VAL A 548 -6.93 17.67 8.39
C VAL A 548 -7.70 17.27 9.65
N VAL A 549 -8.75 16.49 9.46
CA VAL A 549 -9.51 15.86 10.55
C VAL A 549 -8.99 14.44 10.73
N ALA A 550 -8.48 14.16 11.93
CA ALA A 550 -7.90 12.88 12.30
C ALA A 550 -8.27 12.55 13.76
N GLN A 551 -8.32 11.27 14.09
CA GLN A 551 -8.44 10.76 15.45
C GLN A 551 -7.23 9.87 15.79
N HIS A 552 -7.24 9.18 16.93
CA HIS A 552 -6.18 8.27 17.34
C HIS A 552 -6.11 7.04 16.41
N THR A 553 -4.93 6.40 16.33
CA THR A 553 -4.74 5.15 15.58
C THR A 553 -5.71 4.07 16.06
N GLY A 554 -6.34 3.36 15.13
CA GLY A 554 -7.36 2.35 15.42
C GLY A 554 -8.77 2.91 15.67
N ALA A 555 -8.97 4.23 15.60
CA ALA A 555 -10.30 4.83 15.64
C ALA A 555 -11.19 4.31 14.50
N ASP A 556 -12.51 4.37 14.69
CA ASP A 556 -13.46 3.97 13.64
C ASP A 556 -13.41 4.93 12.43
N PRO A 557 -13.02 4.48 11.21
CA PRO A 557 -12.92 5.33 10.03
C PRO A 557 -14.21 6.11 9.72
N ALA A 558 -15.36 5.47 9.90
CA ALA A 558 -16.65 6.09 9.63
C ALA A 558 -16.94 7.26 10.60
N SER A 559 -16.45 7.17 11.85
CA SER A 559 -16.57 8.24 12.84
C SER A 559 -15.65 9.41 12.51
N VAL A 560 -14.41 9.16 12.08
CA VAL A 560 -13.49 10.22 11.62
C VAL A 560 -14.08 11.01 10.45
N ILE A 561 -14.66 10.31 9.48
CA ILE A 561 -15.24 10.94 8.29
C ILE A 561 -16.54 11.68 8.63
N PHE A 562 -17.35 11.16 9.56
CA PHE A 562 -18.52 11.86 10.08
C PHE A 562 -18.14 13.22 10.68
N ASP A 563 -17.13 13.24 11.55
CA ASP A 563 -16.60 14.48 12.15
C ASP A 563 -16.06 15.43 11.09
N ALA A 564 -15.41 14.90 10.06
CA ALA A 564 -14.87 15.69 8.96
C ALA A 564 -15.96 16.38 8.13
N ILE A 565 -17.06 15.68 7.82
CA ILE A 565 -18.20 16.28 7.11
C ILE A 565 -18.84 17.38 7.97
N GLN A 566 -19.03 17.14 9.26
CA GLN A 566 -19.58 18.14 10.19
C GLN A 566 -18.67 19.37 10.29
N SER A 567 -17.37 19.18 10.43
CA SER A 567 -16.35 20.24 10.47
C SER A 567 -16.31 21.04 9.16
N ALA A 568 -16.37 20.36 8.02
CA ALA A 568 -16.41 20.99 6.70
C ALA A 568 -17.67 21.83 6.50
N LYS A 569 -18.85 21.32 6.89
CA LYS A 569 -20.12 22.07 6.88
C LYS A 569 -20.05 23.30 7.79
N ALA A 570 -19.55 23.15 9.01
CA ALA A 570 -19.46 24.24 9.98
C ALA A 570 -18.49 25.37 9.53
N LYS A 571 -17.44 25.02 8.78
CA LYS A 571 -16.44 25.96 8.28
C LYS A 571 -16.73 26.47 6.86
N GLY A 572 -17.81 26.02 6.23
CA GLY A 572 -18.16 26.39 4.85
C GLY A 572 -17.09 25.98 3.83
N VAL A 573 -16.52 24.78 3.98
CA VAL A 573 -15.49 24.26 3.08
C VAL A 573 -16.11 23.80 1.76
N ASP A 574 -15.45 24.08 0.64
CA ASP A 574 -15.94 23.72 -0.69
C ASP A 574 -15.76 22.24 -1.00
N VAL A 575 -14.59 21.66 -0.69
CA VAL A 575 -14.27 20.25 -1.00
C VAL A 575 -13.72 19.52 0.23
N LEU A 576 -14.32 18.37 0.55
CA LEU A 576 -13.81 17.42 1.53
C LEU A 576 -13.29 16.17 0.81
N ILE A 577 -12.02 15.82 1.04
CA ILE A 577 -11.43 14.58 0.51
C ILE A 577 -11.13 13.63 1.66
N ALA A 578 -11.76 12.47 1.66
CA ALA A 578 -11.61 11.44 2.69
C ALA A 578 -10.70 10.30 2.20
N ASP A 579 -9.61 10.05 2.93
CA ASP A 579 -8.77 8.85 2.74
C ASP A 579 -9.43 7.63 3.39
N THR A 580 -9.11 6.43 2.91
CA THR A 580 -9.58 5.16 3.49
C THR A 580 -8.47 4.12 3.55
N ALA A 581 -8.68 3.09 4.36
CA ALA A 581 -7.83 1.91 4.35
C ALA A 581 -7.80 1.23 2.97
N GLY A 582 -6.71 0.51 2.68
CA GLY A 582 -6.51 -0.22 1.41
C GLY A 582 -5.99 -1.66 1.56
N ARG A 583 -6.21 -2.31 2.69
CA ARG A 583 -5.72 -3.66 2.99
C ARG A 583 -6.54 -4.75 2.28
N LEU A 584 -6.24 -5.03 1.00
CA LEU A 584 -7.02 -5.96 0.17
C LEU A 584 -6.92 -7.43 0.62
N GLN A 585 -5.88 -7.83 1.37
CA GLN A 585 -5.70 -9.21 1.83
C GLN A 585 -6.88 -9.72 2.69
N ASN A 586 -7.63 -8.81 3.33
CA ASN A 586 -8.85 -9.14 4.06
C ASN A 586 -10.09 -8.52 3.39
N LYS A 587 -10.38 -8.98 2.17
CA LYS A 587 -11.38 -8.38 1.24
C LYS A 587 -12.74 -8.14 1.90
N ALA A 588 -13.27 -9.10 2.65
CA ALA A 588 -14.61 -9.00 3.23
C ALA A 588 -14.70 -7.85 4.26
N HIS A 589 -13.75 -7.77 5.18
CA HIS A 589 -13.73 -6.72 6.21
C HIS A 589 -13.54 -5.32 5.60
N LEU A 590 -12.65 -5.18 4.62
CA LEU A 590 -12.44 -3.90 3.93
C LEU A 590 -13.73 -3.43 3.24
N MET A 591 -14.43 -4.31 2.54
CA MET A 591 -15.65 -3.93 1.82
C MET A 591 -16.79 -3.55 2.76
N GLU A 592 -16.95 -4.26 3.89
CA GLU A 592 -17.95 -3.90 4.91
C GLU A 592 -17.61 -2.56 5.61
N GLU A 593 -16.34 -2.27 5.83
CA GLU A 593 -15.89 -0.97 6.34
C GLU A 593 -16.25 0.16 5.38
N LEU A 594 -15.97 0.00 4.08
CA LEU A 594 -16.31 1.02 3.07
C LEU A 594 -17.82 1.23 2.95
N LYS A 595 -18.63 0.15 2.98
CA LYS A 595 -20.09 0.24 3.04
C LYS A 595 -20.57 0.97 4.29
N LYS A 596 -19.95 0.71 5.44
CA LYS A 596 -20.25 1.41 6.69
C LYS A 596 -19.95 2.91 6.56
N ILE A 597 -18.81 3.30 6.00
CA ILE A 597 -18.43 4.69 5.75
C ILE A 597 -19.49 5.38 4.88
N VAL A 598 -19.83 4.81 3.72
CA VAL A 598 -20.85 5.36 2.82
C VAL A 598 -22.20 5.51 3.53
N ARG A 599 -22.63 4.50 4.29
CA ARG A 599 -23.88 4.56 5.07
C ARG A 599 -23.87 5.68 6.11
N VAL A 600 -22.73 5.93 6.75
CA VAL A 600 -22.58 7.00 7.75
C VAL A 600 -22.57 8.38 7.09
N MET A 601 -21.91 8.53 5.93
CA MET A 601 -21.97 9.76 5.14
C MET A 601 -23.40 10.12 4.75
N LYS A 602 -24.17 9.13 4.28
CA LYS A 602 -25.58 9.29 3.89
C LYS A 602 -26.52 9.77 5.01
N LYS A 603 -26.14 9.60 6.28
CA LYS A 603 -26.91 10.13 7.41
C LYS A 603 -26.78 11.65 7.56
N LEU A 604 -25.67 12.22 7.09
CA LEU A 604 -25.40 13.65 7.16
C LEU A 604 -25.84 14.38 5.89
N ASP A 605 -25.76 13.70 4.75
CA ASP A 605 -26.14 14.20 3.44
C ASP A 605 -26.49 13.00 2.56
N GLU A 606 -27.74 12.92 2.11
CA GLU A 606 -28.26 11.77 1.35
C GLU A 606 -27.51 11.54 0.03
N GLU A 607 -26.95 12.62 -0.55
CA GLU A 607 -26.15 12.57 -1.78
C GLU A 607 -24.65 12.32 -1.53
N ALA A 608 -24.20 12.31 -0.28
CA ALA A 608 -22.80 12.01 0.05
C ALA A 608 -22.51 10.51 0.13
N PRO A 609 -21.31 10.04 -0.31
CA PRO A 609 -20.29 10.81 -1.03
C PRO A 609 -20.73 11.14 -2.47
N HIS A 610 -20.39 12.37 -2.90
CA HIS A 610 -20.71 12.86 -4.25
C HIS A 610 -19.81 12.23 -5.31
N GLU A 611 -18.60 11.82 -4.92
CA GLU A 611 -17.70 11.02 -5.73
C GLU A 611 -17.08 9.89 -4.89
N ILE A 612 -17.17 8.66 -5.38
CA ILE A 612 -16.40 7.52 -4.89
C ILE A 612 -15.32 7.22 -5.92
N MET A 613 -14.10 7.69 -5.63
CA MET A 613 -12.97 7.66 -6.54
C MET A 613 -12.07 6.45 -6.22
N LEU A 614 -12.04 5.48 -7.12
CA LEU A 614 -11.08 4.38 -7.03
C LEU A 614 -9.73 4.79 -7.60
N THR A 615 -8.66 4.63 -6.82
CA THR A 615 -7.29 4.78 -7.32
C THR A 615 -6.72 3.42 -7.70
N LEU A 616 -6.23 3.30 -8.94
CA LEU A 616 -5.64 2.09 -9.49
C LEU A 616 -4.21 2.35 -9.96
N ASP A 617 -3.37 1.33 -9.88
CA ASP A 617 -2.00 1.36 -10.38
C ASP A 617 -1.92 0.73 -11.78
N ALA A 618 -1.60 1.53 -12.79
CA ALA A 618 -1.50 1.07 -14.18
C ALA A 618 -0.41 0.01 -14.39
N SER A 619 0.61 -0.06 -13.53
CA SER A 619 1.68 -1.06 -13.63
C SER A 619 1.21 -2.47 -13.29
N THR A 620 0.07 -2.61 -12.61
CA THR A 620 -0.44 -3.90 -12.13
C THR A 620 -1.24 -4.68 -13.19
N GLY A 621 -1.49 -4.11 -14.38
CA GLY A 621 -2.18 -4.79 -15.48
C GLY A 621 -3.58 -5.29 -15.07
N GLN A 622 -3.91 -6.52 -15.44
CA GLN A 622 -5.24 -7.12 -15.17
C GLN A 622 -5.65 -7.19 -13.68
N ASN A 623 -4.71 -7.06 -12.74
CA ASN A 623 -5.04 -6.95 -11.32
C ASN A 623 -5.86 -5.67 -11.03
N ALA A 624 -5.62 -4.58 -11.77
CA ALA A 624 -6.40 -3.35 -11.64
C ALA A 624 -7.86 -3.55 -12.07
N VAL A 625 -8.11 -4.34 -13.13
CA VAL A 625 -9.45 -4.70 -13.60
C VAL A 625 -10.21 -5.49 -12.51
N SER A 626 -9.54 -6.50 -11.93
CA SER A 626 -10.12 -7.31 -10.84
C SER A 626 -10.45 -6.47 -9.60
N GLN A 627 -9.60 -5.48 -9.28
CA GLN A 627 -9.87 -4.54 -8.18
C GLN A 627 -11.04 -3.62 -8.50
N ALA A 628 -11.10 -3.04 -9.70
CA ALA A 628 -12.21 -2.19 -10.14
C ALA A 628 -13.56 -2.89 -9.97
N LYS A 629 -13.65 -4.15 -10.41
CA LYS A 629 -14.84 -4.98 -10.23
C LYS A 629 -15.24 -5.11 -8.76
N LEU A 630 -14.30 -5.54 -7.91
CA LEU A 630 -14.56 -5.79 -6.49
C LEU A 630 -15.05 -4.52 -5.75
N PHE A 631 -14.37 -3.39 -5.97
CA PHE A 631 -14.75 -2.13 -5.33
C PHE A 631 -16.08 -1.58 -5.88
N HIS A 632 -16.34 -1.75 -7.19
CA HIS A 632 -17.61 -1.33 -7.79
C HIS A 632 -18.79 -2.13 -7.24
N GLU A 633 -18.67 -3.45 -7.14
CA GLU A 633 -19.69 -4.32 -6.53
C GLU A 633 -19.97 -3.97 -5.07
N ALA A 634 -18.94 -3.52 -4.33
CA ALA A 634 -19.07 -3.23 -2.90
C ALA A 634 -19.71 -1.87 -2.59
N VAL A 635 -19.29 -0.80 -3.27
CA VAL A 635 -19.69 0.58 -2.92
C VAL A 635 -20.24 1.41 -4.07
N GLY A 636 -20.23 0.92 -5.32
CA GLY A 636 -20.73 1.67 -6.47
C GLY A 636 -19.83 2.86 -6.82
N LEU A 637 -18.70 2.59 -7.45
CA LEU A 637 -17.74 3.61 -7.88
C LEU A 637 -18.35 4.60 -8.89
N THR A 638 -17.98 5.87 -8.77
CA THR A 638 -18.42 6.95 -9.68
C THR A 638 -17.28 7.55 -10.49
N GLY A 639 -16.03 7.28 -10.11
CA GLY A 639 -14.85 7.69 -10.85
C GLY A 639 -13.62 6.85 -10.59
N ILE A 640 -12.69 6.89 -11.54
CA ILE A 640 -11.41 6.18 -11.48
C ILE A 640 -10.25 7.17 -11.66
N SER A 641 -9.22 7.04 -10.82
CA SER A 641 -7.92 7.67 -10.99
C SER A 641 -6.88 6.59 -11.28
N LEU A 642 -6.25 6.64 -12.45
CA LEU A 642 -5.25 5.66 -12.85
C LEU A 642 -3.84 6.25 -12.72
N THR A 643 -3.01 5.69 -11.84
CA THR A 643 -1.68 6.25 -11.51
C THR A 643 -0.54 5.42 -12.12
N LYS A 644 0.69 5.95 -12.04
CA LYS A 644 1.94 5.30 -12.46
C LYS A 644 2.00 4.90 -13.94
N LEU A 645 1.31 5.65 -14.80
CA LEU A 645 1.34 5.44 -16.26
C LEU A 645 2.73 5.70 -16.86
N ASP A 646 3.55 6.51 -16.18
CA ASP A 646 4.93 6.82 -16.52
C ASP A 646 5.91 5.66 -16.31
N GLY A 647 5.61 4.78 -15.35
CA GLY A 647 6.50 3.69 -14.97
C GLY A 647 6.40 2.45 -15.84
N THR A 648 5.33 2.31 -16.63
CA THR A 648 4.89 1.01 -17.16
C THR A 648 4.78 0.94 -18.69
N ALA A 649 5.04 -0.24 -19.24
CA ALA A 649 4.73 -0.59 -20.64
C ALA A 649 3.36 -1.26 -20.79
N LYS A 650 2.66 -1.49 -19.67
CA LYS A 650 1.36 -2.17 -19.55
C LYS A 650 0.19 -1.19 -19.47
N GLY A 651 0.30 -0.04 -20.12
CA GLY A 651 -0.72 1.00 -20.07
C GLY A 651 -2.02 0.65 -20.81
N GLY A 652 -2.11 -0.52 -21.47
CA GLY A 652 -3.33 -0.97 -22.14
C GLY A 652 -4.49 -1.28 -21.19
N VAL A 653 -4.21 -1.45 -19.90
CA VAL A 653 -5.23 -1.71 -18.87
C VAL A 653 -6.33 -0.64 -18.81
N ILE A 654 -6.01 0.60 -19.21
CA ILE A 654 -6.98 1.70 -19.27
C ILE A 654 -8.16 1.38 -20.20
N PHE A 655 -7.90 0.69 -21.31
CA PHE A 655 -8.94 0.27 -22.26
C PHE A 655 -9.81 -0.85 -21.69
N ALA A 656 -9.21 -1.79 -20.96
CA ALA A 656 -9.95 -2.85 -20.26
C ALA A 656 -10.93 -2.27 -19.23
N ILE A 657 -10.45 -1.33 -18.41
CA ILE A 657 -11.25 -0.68 -17.38
C ILE A 657 -12.38 0.14 -18.03
N ALA A 658 -12.07 0.91 -19.07
CA ALA A 658 -13.05 1.72 -19.77
C ALA A 658 -14.16 0.88 -20.41
N ASP A 659 -13.81 -0.21 -21.09
CA ASP A 659 -14.78 -1.03 -21.81
C ASP A 659 -15.68 -1.86 -20.89
N GLN A 660 -15.12 -2.42 -19.80
CA GLN A 660 -15.86 -3.33 -18.93
C GLN A 660 -16.77 -2.64 -17.92
N PHE A 661 -16.37 -1.48 -17.40
CA PHE A 661 -17.10 -0.85 -16.29
C PHE A 661 -17.90 0.38 -16.71
N GLU A 662 -17.53 1.06 -17.80
CA GLU A 662 -18.13 2.33 -18.23
C GLU A 662 -18.19 3.41 -17.12
N ILE A 663 -17.28 3.30 -16.13
CA ILE A 663 -17.12 4.28 -15.05
C ILE A 663 -16.17 5.38 -15.56
N PRO A 664 -16.50 6.67 -15.37
CA PRO A 664 -15.63 7.76 -15.77
C PRO A 664 -14.21 7.64 -15.24
N ILE A 665 -13.23 7.73 -16.14
CA ILE A 665 -11.85 7.95 -15.74
C ILE A 665 -11.71 9.45 -15.54
N ARG A 666 -11.47 9.86 -14.30
CA ARG A 666 -11.42 11.28 -13.91
C ARG A 666 -10.02 11.83 -14.06
N TYR A 667 -9.03 11.04 -13.64
CA TYR A 667 -7.63 11.46 -13.59
C TYR A 667 -6.68 10.37 -14.05
N ILE A 668 -5.55 10.81 -14.61
CA ILE A 668 -4.38 9.99 -14.89
C ILE A 668 -3.15 10.58 -14.19
N GLY A 669 -2.37 9.72 -13.54
CA GLY A 669 -1.10 10.04 -12.88
C GLY A 669 0.07 9.63 -13.76
N VAL A 670 0.86 10.61 -14.19
CA VAL A 670 1.93 10.47 -15.19
C VAL A 670 3.30 10.90 -14.66
N GLY A 671 3.49 10.82 -13.34
CA GLY A 671 4.73 11.20 -12.65
C GLY A 671 4.52 11.47 -11.17
N GLU A 672 5.61 11.80 -10.47
CA GLU A 672 5.62 12.04 -9.02
C GLU A 672 5.28 13.49 -8.65
N GLY A 673 5.54 14.45 -9.53
CA GLY A 673 5.30 15.86 -9.30
C GLY A 673 3.82 16.18 -9.05
N ILE A 674 3.56 17.28 -8.34
CA ILE A 674 2.20 17.72 -8.01
C ILE A 674 1.36 17.97 -9.28
N GLU A 675 2.01 18.51 -10.32
CA GLU A 675 1.42 18.79 -11.63
C GLU A 675 1.24 17.54 -12.51
N ASP A 676 1.62 16.35 -12.03
CA ASP A 676 1.59 15.12 -12.82
C ASP A 676 0.31 14.29 -12.58
N LEU A 677 -0.65 14.83 -11.82
CA LEU A 677 -2.03 14.34 -11.82
C LEU A 677 -2.85 15.22 -12.78
N ARG A 678 -3.42 14.60 -13.82
CA ARG A 678 -4.11 15.31 -14.89
C ARG A 678 -5.55 14.86 -15.01
N PRO A 679 -6.51 15.78 -15.22
CA PRO A 679 -7.83 15.40 -15.69
C PRO A 679 -7.69 14.55 -16.94
N PHE A 680 -8.41 13.43 -17.00
CA PHE A 680 -8.36 12.55 -18.14
C PHE A 680 -9.05 13.21 -19.34
N LYS A 681 -8.41 13.08 -20.50
CA LYS A 681 -8.92 13.48 -21.82
C LYS A 681 -8.62 12.37 -22.80
N ALA A 682 -9.66 11.75 -23.34
CA ALA A 682 -9.53 10.60 -24.21
C ALA A 682 -8.75 10.95 -25.49
N ASP A 683 -9.08 12.09 -26.12
CA ASP A 683 -8.43 12.55 -27.34
C ASP A 683 -6.93 12.80 -27.11
N ASP A 684 -6.56 13.58 -26.09
CA ASP A 684 -5.16 13.86 -25.76
C ASP A 684 -4.38 12.59 -25.44
N PHE A 685 -5.00 11.64 -24.72
CA PHE A 685 -4.37 10.36 -24.37
C PHE A 685 -4.13 9.48 -25.61
N ILE A 686 -5.14 9.35 -26.47
CA ILE A 686 -5.06 8.60 -27.73
C ILE A 686 -4.03 9.25 -28.66
N GLU A 687 -4.04 10.58 -28.79
CA GLU A 687 -3.04 11.27 -29.59
C GLU A 687 -1.64 11.03 -29.03
N ALA A 688 -1.41 11.19 -27.74
CA ALA A 688 -0.10 10.93 -27.13
C ALA A 688 0.37 9.48 -27.37
N LEU A 689 -0.55 8.51 -27.32
CA LEU A 689 -0.25 7.09 -27.55
C LEU A 689 0.07 6.77 -29.02
N PHE A 690 -0.62 7.39 -29.98
CA PHE A 690 -0.47 7.11 -31.42
C PHE A 690 0.45 8.10 -32.15
N THR A 691 1.01 9.10 -31.46
CA THR A 691 1.93 10.09 -32.07
C THR A 691 3.27 9.45 -32.44
N ARG A 692 3.70 9.63 -33.69
CA ARG A 692 5.00 9.17 -34.22
C ARG A 692 6.18 9.82 -33.47
N GLU A 693 7.30 9.10 -33.38
CA GLU A 693 8.59 9.74 -33.10
C GLU A 693 9.03 10.41 -34.40
N ASP A 694 9.37 11.69 -34.30
CA ASP A 694 10.09 12.40 -35.37
C ASP A 694 11.58 12.05 -35.27
#